data_AF-A0A8H5MF92-F1
#
_entry.id   AF-A0A8H5MF92-F1
#
_cell.length_a   1.000
_cell.length_b   1.000
_cell.length_c   1.000
_cell.angle_alpha   90.00
_cell.angle_beta   90.00
_cell.angle_gamma   90.00
#
_symmetry.space_group_name_H-M   'P 1'
#
loop_
_entity.id
_entity.type
_entity.pdbx_description
1 polymer ?
#
loop_
_entity_poly.entity_id
_entity_poly.type
_entity_poly.pdbx_seq_one_letter_code
_entity_poly.pdbx_strand_id
1 'polypeptide(L)'
;MANGAEKDVEALLLRERVFRRRPGDIPYPLNYSSDLRNYDNWDHIFFKKCFQGLTMIQFDVPPETVLDIGCGSGIWVLEAAEQWQNSTIIGMDISENQPRLETLEPYKHLASRMNLDGLPFSSSHFDFVRMARIGLGVPEDEWQFVLEEVLRVMKPGAVLEILEEDLIFPYCRAARRRPRPTPLDVSILPTESLSSPRSSITAFSSSPWDRSQEDLVDSFLPKKSSLSTLQESPTSTLHFSPKSTFSHRSNTSSLIPRTSHLSSTISLPQINLFDNHPQDHSHLKAAWDAMLSHRFLAPQLITVLPFYLSSCFVDVMTHPTLHIPLPQNSSSDARISRPAKASLMIDPKEQFELKRAAAVRSSDSDENVNVRATSNNPNNLSAWAPMHLARAVGTVSACKEAIWEEYAKLYHIELPPTTTQARLKEGHRAVNSARTAVRESFDCAWGHWESDMTDRIGMRDNITFELLWTEPPGERPDWRVWRNNLDDNAFEGLSGTDHNLYTIMSDSEKPAATSAADEKKGSTLEADLTKYKTAAEIVNNVTKKLVELCVEGAKIIDLCIEGDKLLEQGTGAVYNKSVKGAKIPKGVAFPTTISINNVVSHFSPLASDPQSSQALAKDDVVKLHLGAHIDGFAAVSAETLVVGASAENPVTGRRADVIKAAWTAAEVAMRTVKVGNKNWAVTEAVGRVAQAWECKPVEGMLSCQQTQNVIDGKKRIILNPSETQKRDFEAATFAEEEVYGVDILVSSGEDGKARVEESRTTIYQRDSTITYQLKMKTSRAVFSEVQKKAGSFPFNVRVLEDEKRARMGLQEAVQHSLVKPYEVVYTPANTFVAAFHFTIALLPGGPAMITLPPVWYKPELVKTEKELEDEELKVLLARNLRESKKSKKKKAKAEGAEGGEEAKDT
;
A
#
# COMPACT_ATOMS: atom_id res chain seq x y z
N MET A 1 12.04 -3.01 63.95
CA MET A 1 12.40 -3.48 62.59
C MET A 1 11.15 -4.00 61.93
N ALA A 2 10.78 -3.43 60.78
CA ALA A 2 9.77 -3.95 59.86
C ALA A 2 10.00 -3.21 58.53
N ASN A 3 10.62 -3.87 57.55
CA ASN A 3 10.97 -3.22 56.29
C ASN A 3 9.74 -3.15 55.38
N GLY A 4 9.30 -1.93 55.05
CA GLY A 4 8.41 -1.72 53.92
C GLY A 4 9.19 -1.96 52.64
N ALA A 5 9.01 -3.13 52.02
CA ALA A 5 9.51 -3.38 50.67
C ALA A 5 8.51 -2.79 49.68
N GLU A 6 8.81 -1.61 49.13
CA GLU A 6 8.20 -1.18 47.88
C GLU A 6 8.49 -2.27 46.83
N LYS A 7 7.42 -2.75 46.18
CA LYS A 7 7.58 -3.62 45.02
C LYS A 7 7.97 -2.73 43.86
N ASP A 8 9.26 -2.61 43.65
CA ASP A 8 9.84 -2.09 42.41
C ASP A 8 9.22 -2.85 41.21
N VAL A 9 8.29 -2.18 40.54
CA VAL A 9 7.58 -2.71 39.37
C VAL A 9 8.52 -2.75 38.17
N GLU A 10 9.52 -1.88 38.12
CA GLU A 10 10.47 -1.78 37.02
C GLU A 10 11.47 -2.94 37.07
N ALA A 11 12.02 -3.26 38.25
CA ALA A 11 12.82 -4.46 38.46
C ALA A 11 12.04 -5.79 38.25
N LEU A 12 10.71 -5.76 38.34
CA LEU A 12 9.85 -6.90 37.94
C LEU A 12 9.65 -6.95 36.42
N LEU A 13 9.37 -5.83 35.76
CA LEU A 13 9.23 -5.74 34.30
C LEU A 13 10.55 -6.10 33.58
N LEU A 14 11.69 -5.62 34.08
CA LEU A 14 13.03 -5.98 33.58
C LEU A 14 13.30 -7.49 33.71
N ARG A 15 12.76 -8.15 34.74
CA ARG A 15 12.86 -9.62 34.92
C ARG A 15 11.92 -10.43 34.03
N GLU A 16 10.89 -9.82 33.43
CA GLU A 16 9.96 -10.48 32.51
C GLU A 16 10.26 -10.18 31.03
N ARG A 17 11.33 -9.44 30.70
CA ARG A 17 11.76 -9.22 29.30
C ARG A 17 12.29 -10.53 28.69
N VAL A 18 11.56 -11.06 27.71
CA VAL A 18 11.94 -12.26 26.95
C VAL A 18 12.66 -11.83 25.66
N PHE A 19 13.97 -11.74 25.72
CA PHE A 19 14.83 -11.62 24.53
C PHE A 19 14.67 -12.88 23.65
N ARG A 20 14.59 -12.70 22.33
CA ARG A 20 14.46 -13.82 21.37
C ARG A 20 15.79 -14.42 20.95
N ARG A 21 16.82 -13.58 20.88
CA ARG A 21 18.22 -13.99 20.70
C ARG A 21 18.80 -14.53 22.01
N ARG A 22 19.97 -15.15 21.94
CA ARG A 22 20.73 -15.52 23.15
C ARG A 22 21.53 -14.29 23.63
N PRO A 23 21.86 -14.18 24.93
CA PRO A 23 22.81 -13.16 25.38
C PRO A 23 24.14 -13.27 24.62
N GLY A 24 24.71 -12.14 24.22
CA GLY A 24 25.90 -12.05 23.35
C GLY A 24 25.73 -12.51 21.90
N ASP A 25 24.59 -13.06 21.50
CA ASP A 25 24.21 -13.27 20.10
C ASP A 25 23.71 -11.93 19.53
N ILE A 26 24.03 -11.60 18.28
CA ILE A 26 23.58 -10.36 17.61
C ILE A 26 23.26 -10.69 16.15
N PRO A 27 22.02 -10.50 15.67
CA PRO A 27 21.56 -11.03 14.38
C PRO A 27 21.99 -10.16 13.17
N TYR A 28 23.18 -9.56 13.22
CA TYR A 28 23.70 -8.65 12.19
C TYR A 28 23.98 -9.42 10.88
N PRO A 29 23.31 -9.12 9.76
CA PRO A 29 23.41 -9.90 8.51
C PRO A 29 24.59 -9.49 7.62
N LEU A 30 25.36 -8.49 8.03
CA LEU A 30 26.20 -7.68 7.15
C LEU A 30 27.68 -8.06 7.26
N ASN A 31 28.27 -8.51 6.14
CA ASN A 31 29.70 -8.78 6.01
C ASN A 31 30.42 -7.51 5.52
N TYR A 32 30.98 -6.75 6.46
CA TYR A 32 31.51 -5.41 6.18
C TYR A 32 32.70 -5.45 5.20
N SER A 33 32.65 -4.65 4.14
CA SER A 33 33.62 -4.66 3.03
C SER A 33 34.45 -3.38 2.95
N SER A 34 35.55 -3.42 2.16
CA SER A 34 36.36 -2.24 1.84
C SER A 34 35.56 -1.10 1.22
N ASP A 35 34.54 -1.47 0.46
CA ASP A 35 33.80 -0.55 -0.41
C ASP A 35 32.64 0.08 0.34
N LEU A 36 31.99 -0.69 1.23
CA LEU A 36 31.02 -0.16 2.18
C LEU A 36 31.65 0.92 3.09
N ARG A 37 32.89 0.71 3.53
CA ARG A 37 33.65 1.74 4.27
C ARG A 37 33.85 3.03 3.47
N ASN A 38 34.02 2.95 2.15
CA ASN A 38 34.14 4.13 1.30
C ASN A 38 32.80 4.85 1.19
N TYR A 39 31.69 4.11 1.07
CA TYR A 39 30.34 4.69 1.06
C TYR A 39 29.96 5.34 2.40
N ASP A 40 30.28 4.74 3.54
CA ASP A 40 30.02 5.34 4.86
C ASP A 40 30.86 6.62 5.08
N ASN A 41 32.10 6.66 4.57
CA ASN A 41 32.91 7.89 4.55
C ASN A 41 32.30 8.98 3.65
N TRP A 42 31.63 8.62 2.55
CA TRP A 42 30.92 9.57 1.69
C TRP A 42 29.60 10.05 2.29
N ASP A 43 28.84 9.17 2.97
CA ASP A 43 27.66 9.52 3.76
C ASP A 43 28.04 10.53 4.88
N HIS A 44 29.17 10.35 5.57
CA HIS A 44 29.70 11.34 6.54
C HIS A 44 29.94 12.72 5.90
N ILE A 45 30.59 12.76 4.73
CA ILE A 45 30.82 14.02 3.98
C ILE A 45 29.48 14.66 3.56
N PHE A 46 28.51 13.85 3.12
CA PHE A 46 27.17 14.31 2.77
C PHE A 46 26.44 14.92 3.97
N PHE A 47 26.35 14.20 5.10
CA PHE A 47 25.68 14.68 6.31
C PHE A 47 26.35 15.96 6.85
N LYS A 48 27.68 16.01 6.91
CA LYS A 48 28.43 17.22 7.29
C LYS A 48 28.10 18.42 6.39
N LYS A 49 27.95 18.19 5.08
CA LYS A 49 27.56 19.22 4.10
C LYS A 49 26.10 19.66 4.28
N CYS A 50 25.20 18.74 4.65
CA CYS A 50 23.80 19.04 4.95
C CYS A 50 23.62 19.85 6.24
N PHE A 51 24.33 19.49 7.32
CA PHE A 51 24.19 20.13 8.63
C PHE A 51 25.04 21.40 8.79
N GLN A 52 25.99 21.65 7.87
CA GLN A 52 27.02 22.70 7.98
C GLN A 52 27.89 22.56 9.26
N GLY A 53 28.05 21.32 9.75
CA GLY A 53 28.72 20.96 11.00
C GLY A 53 28.78 19.44 11.17
N LEU A 54 29.34 18.96 12.29
CA LEU A 54 29.44 17.52 12.60
C LEU A 54 28.10 16.87 12.99
N THR A 55 27.15 17.68 13.45
CA THR A 55 25.90 17.29 14.12
C THR A 55 24.75 18.16 13.60
N MET A 56 23.52 17.66 13.71
CA MET A 56 22.30 18.44 13.41
C MET A 56 22.09 19.59 14.39
N ILE A 57 22.55 19.42 15.63
CA ILE A 57 22.50 20.41 16.71
C ILE A 57 23.83 21.19 16.76
N GLN A 58 23.75 22.50 16.89
CA GLN A 58 24.90 23.37 17.17
C GLN A 58 25.00 23.59 18.68
N PHE A 59 26.16 23.31 19.25
CA PHE A 59 26.48 23.55 20.66
C PHE A 59 27.27 24.86 20.81
N ASP A 60 26.87 25.75 21.70
CA ASP A 60 27.61 27.00 22.00
C ASP A 60 29.00 26.72 22.60
N VAL A 61 29.11 25.61 23.34
CA VAL A 61 30.35 25.05 23.90
C VAL A 61 30.35 23.54 23.62
N PRO A 62 31.43 22.94 23.08
CA PRO A 62 31.47 21.51 22.80
C PRO A 62 31.15 20.64 24.03
N PRO A 63 30.42 19.53 23.86
CA PRO A 63 30.11 18.58 24.95
C PRO A 63 31.38 17.99 25.57
N GLU A 64 31.48 17.88 26.90
CA GLU A 64 32.69 17.41 27.59
C GLU A 64 32.92 15.90 27.38
N THR A 65 31.86 15.10 27.42
CA THR A 65 31.90 13.65 27.20
C THR A 65 30.91 13.20 26.12
N VAL A 66 31.41 12.49 25.11
CA VAL A 66 30.67 12.08 23.90
C VAL A 66 30.77 10.58 23.67
N LEU A 67 29.65 9.95 23.29
CA LEU A 67 29.57 8.56 22.86
C LEU A 67 29.03 8.47 21.41
N ASP A 68 29.73 7.74 20.53
CA ASP A 68 29.27 7.41 19.17
C ASP A 68 29.03 5.91 19.05
N ILE A 69 27.77 5.53 18.82
CA ILE A 69 27.27 4.15 18.82
C ILE A 69 27.03 3.70 17.37
N GLY A 70 27.78 2.68 16.93
CA GLY A 70 27.86 2.31 15.51
C GLY A 70 28.86 3.20 14.77
N CYS A 71 30.03 3.46 15.36
CA CYS A 71 30.98 4.42 14.82
C CYS A 71 31.63 4.00 13.48
N GLY A 72 31.43 2.75 13.03
CA GLY A 72 31.85 2.25 11.73
C GLY A 72 33.36 2.30 11.55
N SER A 73 33.83 3.14 10.62
CA SER A 73 35.27 3.40 10.39
C SER A 73 35.92 4.27 11.48
N GLY A 74 35.13 4.90 12.35
CA GLY A 74 35.56 5.91 13.31
C GLY A 74 35.80 7.30 12.70
N ILE A 75 35.46 7.53 11.42
CA ILE A 75 35.72 8.81 10.73
C ILE A 75 35.08 10.01 11.43
N TRP A 76 33.83 9.89 11.88
CA TRP A 76 33.12 10.94 12.61
C TRP A 76 33.79 11.24 13.97
N VAL A 77 34.15 10.19 14.71
CA VAL A 77 34.84 10.29 16.01
C VAL A 77 36.19 11.00 15.90
N LEU A 78 36.97 10.69 14.87
CA LEU A 78 38.27 11.32 14.62
C LEU A 78 38.11 12.81 14.27
N GLU A 79 37.15 13.15 13.42
CA GLU A 79 36.92 14.55 13.01
C GLU A 79 36.29 15.39 14.14
N ALA A 80 35.47 14.77 15.00
CA ALA A 80 34.96 15.37 16.21
C ALA A 80 36.08 15.62 17.24
N ALA A 81 37.04 14.70 17.39
CA ALA A 81 38.18 14.89 18.28
C ALA A 81 39.16 16.00 17.80
N GLU A 82 39.25 16.22 16.49
CA GLU A 82 40.02 17.33 15.91
C GLU A 82 39.38 18.70 16.19
N GLN A 83 38.05 18.78 16.12
CA GLN A 83 37.28 20.02 16.31
C GLN A 83 36.99 20.33 17.79
N TRP A 84 36.75 19.31 18.61
CA TRP A 84 36.36 19.43 20.02
C TRP A 84 37.51 19.03 20.95
N GLN A 85 38.59 19.81 20.90
CA GLN A 85 39.89 19.47 21.51
C GLN A 85 39.90 19.35 23.05
N ASN A 86 38.84 19.79 23.72
CA ASN A 86 38.65 19.66 25.16
C ASN A 86 37.71 18.50 25.55
N SER A 87 37.21 17.74 24.58
CA SER A 87 36.16 16.73 24.75
C SER A 87 36.71 15.31 24.72
N THR A 88 36.19 14.45 25.61
CA THR A 88 36.47 13.01 25.59
C THR A 88 35.45 12.31 24.71
N ILE A 89 35.89 11.78 23.56
CA ILE A 89 35.01 11.13 22.58
C ILE A 89 35.31 9.64 22.52
N ILE A 90 34.28 8.83 22.72
CA ILE A 90 34.35 7.36 22.73
C ILE A 90 33.52 6.83 21.56
N GLY A 91 34.18 6.16 20.61
CA GLY A 91 33.50 5.43 19.53
C GLY A 91 33.39 3.96 19.85
N MET A 92 32.19 3.39 19.67
CA MET A 92 31.96 1.95 19.82
C MET A 92 31.28 1.37 18.57
N ASP A 93 31.67 0.15 18.20
CA ASP A 93 31.04 -0.63 17.14
C ASP A 93 31.00 -2.12 17.52
N ILE A 94 30.27 -2.92 16.73
CA ILE A 94 30.28 -4.38 16.77
C ILE A 94 31.40 -4.97 15.90
N SER A 95 31.77 -4.29 14.83
CA SER A 95 32.71 -4.71 13.79
C SER A 95 34.08 -4.06 13.99
N GLU A 96 35.16 -4.83 13.84
CA GLU A 96 36.55 -4.35 14.02
C GLU A 96 37.08 -3.63 12.77
N ASN A 97 36.43 -2.50 12.44
CA ASN A 97 36.68 -1.71 11.22
C ASN A 97 37.55 -0.46 11.43
N GLN A 98 37.80 -0.10 12.69
CA GLN A 98 38.44 1.15 13.10
C GLN A 98 39.98 1.06 12.93
N PRO A 99 40.70 2.19 12.88
CA PRO A 99 42.16 2.19 13.03
C PRO A 99 42.58 1.48 14.32
N ARG A 100 43.70 0.74 14.29
CA ARG A 100 44.21 0.00 15.45
C ARG A 100 44.80 0.93 16.51
N LEU A 101 43.92 1.56 17.31
CA LEU A 101 44.31 2.43 18.43
C LEU A 101 45.18 1.70 19.47
N GLU A 102 45.10 0.37 19.55
CA GLU A 102 46.00 -0.46 20.38
C GLU A 102 47.49 -0.30 20.04
N THR A 103 47.84 0.10 18.80
CA THR A 103 49.22 0.39 18.38
C THR A 103 49.64 1.85 18.62
N LEU A 104 48.75 2.67 19.19
CA LEU A 104 49.00 4.06 19.55
C LEU A 104 48.88 4.18 21.08
N GLU A 105 50.02 4.10 21.77
CA GLU A 105 50.14 4.12 23.24
C GLU A 105 49.15 5.04 23.99
N PRO A 106 48.90 6.31 23.57
CA PRO A 106 47.97 7.19 24.30
C PRO A 106 46.52 6.71 24.32
N TYR A 107 46.06 5.99 23.30
CA TYR A 107 44.62 5.75 23.03
C TYR A 107 44.17 4.32 23.30
N LYS A 108 45.07 3.47 23.80
CA LYS A 108 44.87 2.04 24.08
C LYS A 108 43.71 1.72 25.04
N HIS A 109 43.22 2.71 25.79
CA HIS A 109 42.11 2.58 26.73
C HIS A 109 40.74 2.99 26.15
N LEU A 110 40.68 3.55 24.94
CA LEU A 110 39.44 4.04 24.31
C LEU A 110 38.74 3.01 23.42
N ALA A 111 39.47 1.98 22.97
CA ALA A 111 38.92 0.92 22.12
C ALA A 111 38.09 -0.09 22.95
N SER A 112 36.77 0.10 22.97
CA SER A 112 35.83 -0.84 23.59
C SER A 112 34.74 -1.27 22.60
N ARG A 113 34.38 -2.56 22.62
CA ARG A 113 33.42 -3.17 21.69
C ARG A 113 32.00 -3.07 22.25
N MET A 114 31.01 -2.86 21.39
CA MET A 114 29.60 -2.88 21.80
C MET A 114 29.18 -4.26 22.30
N ASN A 115 28.32 -4.31 23.32
CA ASN A 115 27.46 -5.45 23.61
C ASN A 115 26.01 -4.98 23.70
N LEU A 116 25.06 -5.74 23.13
CA LEU A 116 23.62 -5.48 23.25
C LEU A 116 23.04 -5.97 24.58
N ASP A 117 23.85 -6.51 25.50
CA ASP A 117 23.42 -6.86 26.85
C ASP A 117 23.70 -5.74 27.89
N GLY A 118 24.19 -4.57 27.45
CA GLY A 118 24.36 -3.35 28.26
C GLY A 118 25.61 -2.52 27.91
N LEU A 119 25.53 -1.20 28.06
CA LEU A 119 26.64 -0.26 27.83
C LEU A 119 27.61 -0.24 29.02
N PRO A 120 28.94 -0.37 28.80
CA PRO A 120 29.95 -0.58 29.86
C PRO A 120 30.33 0.67 30.67
N PHE A 121 29.42 1.66 30.76
CA PHE A 121 29.66 2.94 31.44
C PHE A 121 28.76 3.09 32.67
N SER A 122 29.21 3.91 33.63
CA SER A 122 28.37 4.37 34.74
C SER A 122 27.18 5.19 34.24
N SER A 123 26.09 5.20 35.00
CA SER A 123 24.96 6.08 34.71
C SER A 123 25.37 7.56 34.73
N SER A 124 24.74 8.38 33.88
CA SER A 124 24.99 9.81 33.72
C SER A 124 26.47 10.19 33.52
N HIS A 125 27.08 9.61 32.48
CA HIS A 125 28.45 9.87 32.08
C HIS A 125 28.60 10.83 30.88
N PHE A 126 27.67 10.84 29.91
CA PHE A 126 27.79 11.57 28.63
C PHE A 126 26.90 12.81 28.52
N ASP A 127 27.43 13.89 27.94
CA ASP A 127 26.67 15.09 27.52
C ASP A 127 26.03 14.95 26.15
N PHE A 128 26.63 14.12 25.27
CA PHE A 128 26.13 13.87 23.93
C PHE A 128 26.29 12.40 23.57
N VAL A 129 25.21 11.79 23.07
CA VAL A 129 25.20 10.44 22.51
C VAL A 129 24.73 10.51 21.06
N ARG A 130 25.46 9.85 20.17
CA ARG A 130 25.14 9.72 18.76
C ARG A 130 24.92 8.25 18.40
N MET A 131 23.94 7.97 17.55
CA MET A 131 23.67 6.65 16.98
C MET A 131 23.50 6.80 15.47
N ALA A 132 24.19 5.99 14.66
CA ALA A 132 24.06 6.08 13.20
C ALA A 132 24.08 4.71 12.52
N ARG A 133 23.12 4.48 11.63
CA ARG A 133 23.04 3.30 10.73
C ARG A 133 23.08 1.93 11.43
N ILE A 134 22.72 1.85 12.72
CA ILE A 134 22.68 0.59 13.49
C ILE A 134 21.42 -0.25 13.22
N GLY A 135 20.51 0.23 12.36
CA GLY A 135 19.24 -0.42 12.00
C GLY A 135 19.30 -1.89 11.58
N LEU A 136 20.43 -2.35 11.03
CA LEU A 136 20.63 -3.76 10.67
C LEU A 136 21.09 -4.65 11.85
N GLY A 137 21.51 -4.05 12.96
CA GLY A 137 22.05 -4.75 14.14
C GLY A 137 21.12 -4.79 15.35
N VAL A 138 20.07 -3.95 15.40
CA VAL A 138 19.14 -3.85 16.54
C VAL A 138 17.76 -4.44 16.21
N PRO A 139 17.36 -5.56 16.83
CA PRO A 139 16.01 -6.13 16.69
C PRO A 139 14.89 -5.16 17.08
N GLU A 140 13.74 -5.29 16.41
CA GLU A 140 12.55 -4.45 16.60
C GLU A 140 12.04 -4.43 18.06
N ASP A 141 12.15 -5.53 18.80
CA ASP A 141 11.78 -5.58 20.23
C ASP A 141 12.90 -5.20 21.21
N GLU A 142 14.08 -4.80 20.73
CA GLU A 142 15.24 -4.41 21.57
C GLU A 142 15.58 -2.90 21.51
N TRP A 143 15.03 -2.14 20.57
CA TRP A 143 15.19 -0.67 20.50
C TRP A 143 14.85 0.04 21.81
N GLN A 144 13.81 -0.42 22.50
CA GLN A 144 13.42 0.10 23.82
C GLN A 144 14.53 -0.11 24.87
N PHE A 145 15.23 -1.26 24.85
CA PHE A 145 16.35 -1.52 25.76
C PHE A 145 17.59 -0.69 25.39
N VAL A 146 17.90 -0.54 24.10
CA VAL A 146 19.01 0.31 23.64
C VAL A 146 18.79 1.76 24.06
N LEU A 147 17.58 2.30 23.90
CA LEU A 147 17.25 3.68 24.29
C LEU A 147 17.19 3.89 25.81
N GLU A 148 16.78 2.88 26.59
CA GLU A 148 16.88 2.91 28.06
C GLU A 148 18.35 2.89 28.54
N GLU A 149 19.21 2.09 27.92
CA GLU A 149 20.65 2.07 28.24
C GLU A 149 21.35 3.37 27.86
N VAL A 150 20.96 3.98 26.72
CA VAL A 150 21.40 5.32 26.32
C VAL A 150 20.94 6.38 27.33
N LEU A 151 19.64 6.39 27.68
CA LEU A 151 19.10 7.28 28.70
C LEU A 151 19.80 7.11 30.05
N ARG A 152 20.15 5.87 30.44
CA ARG A 152 20.92 5.58 31.66
C ARG A 152 22.30 6.23 31.66
N VAL A 153 23.05 6.16 30.54
CA VAL A 153 24.41 6.72 30.47
C VAL A 153 24.45 8.23 30.17
N MET A 154 23.33 8.84 29.81
CA MET A 154 23.20 10.28 29.59
C MET A 154 23.11 11.09 30.90
N LYS A 155 23.79 12.25 30.95
CA LYS A 155 23.60 13.25 32.02
C LYS A 155 22.22 13.92 31.87
N PRO A 156 21.59 14.42 32.95
CA PRO A 156 20.38 15.24 32.82
C PRO A 156 20.64 16.47 31.95
N GLY A 157 19.84 16.66 30.88
CA GLY A 157 20.05 17.72 29.89
C GLY A 157 21.01 17.38 28.75
N ALA A 158 21.55 16.15 28.71
CA ALA A 158 22.34 15.66 27.57
C ALA A 158 21.49 15.48 26.30
N VAL A 159 22.17 15.49 25.16
CA VAL A 159 21.56 15.37 23.82
C VAL A 159 21.72 13.96 23.25
N LEU A 160 20.68 13.46 22.56
CA LEU A 160 20.71 12.24 21.75
C LEU A 160 20.46 12.58 20.27
N GLU A 161 21.40 12.25 19.40
CA GLU A 161 21.26 12.33 17.94
C GLU A 161 21.16 10.94 17.32
N ILE A 162 20.16 10.70 16.46
CA ILE A 162 20.03 9.43 15.72
C ILE A 162 19.90 9.69 14.21
N LEU A 163 20.67 8.96 13.41
CA LEU A 163 20.72 9.03 11.94
C LEU A 163 20.45 7.64 11.33
N GLU A 164 19.23 7.40 10.86
CA GLU A 164 18.77 6.10 10.35
C GLU A 164 18.03 6.19 9.01
N GLU A 165 17.88 5.06 8.33
CA GLU A 165 17.06 4.90 7.11
C GLU A 165 16.22 3.61 7.16
N ASP A 166 15.25 3.52 6.25
CA ASP A 166 14.51 2.30 6.00
C ASP A 166 15.38 1.28 5.24
N LEU A 167 15.22 -0.01 5.56
CA LEU A 167 16.06 -1.09 5.06
C LEU A 167 15.62 -1.53 3.65
N ILE A 168 15.84 -0.64 2.69
CA ILE A 168 15.36 -0.73 1.31
C ILE A 168 16.28 -1.62 0.46
N PHE A 169 15.72 -2.71 -0.07
CA PHE A 169 16.30 -3.42 -1.22
C PHE A 169 15.97 -2.64 -2.51
N PRO A 170 16.97 -2.15 -3.27
CA PRO A 170 16.72 -1.34 -4.46
C PRO A 170 16.35 -2.21 -5.66
N TYR A 171 15.16 -1.96 -6.22
CA TYR A 171 14.70 -2.60 -7.46
C TYR A 171 13.58 -1.76 -8.10
N CYS A 172 13.41 -1.86 -9.41
CA CYS A 172 12.17 -1.43 -10.04
C CYS A 172 11.10 -2.52 -9.88
N ARG A 173 9.89 -2.14 -9.45
CA ARG A 173 8.70 -2.93 -9.79
C ARG A 173 8.53 -2.87 -11.30
N ALA A 174 8.83 -3.97 -12.00
CA ALA A 174 8.72 -4.04 -13.44
C ALA A 174 7.27 -3.81 -13.88
N ALA A 175 6.97 -2.60 -14.36
CA ALA A 175 5.73 -2.34 -15.08
C ALA A 175 5.73 -3.24 -16.31
N ARG A 176 4.87 -4.29 -16.30
CA ARG A 176 4.90 -5.37 -17.29
C ARG A 176 4.80 -4.82 -18.70
N ARG A 177 5.94 -4.71 -19.40
CA ARG A 177 6.00 -4.39 -20.83
C ARG A 177 5.15 -5.43 -21.54
N ARG A 178 3.99 -5.02 -22.06
CA ARG A 178 3.18 -5.89 -22.93
C ARG A 178 4.05 -6.22 -24.16
N PRO A 179 4.05 -7.46 -24.67
CA PRO A 179 4.70 -7.74 -25.94
C PRO A 179 4.15 -6.80 -27.01
N ARG A 180 5.02 -6.27 -27.86
CA ARG A 180 4.56 -5.49 -29.03
C ARG A 180 3.62 -6.39 -29.86
N PRO A 181 2.48 -5.88 -30.35
CA PRO A 181 1.77 -6.56 -31.41
C PRO A 181 2.73 -6.77 -32.58
N THR A 182 2.84 -8.01 -33.06
CA THR A 182 3.47 -8.28 -34.35
C THR A 182 2.70 -7.50 -35.43
N PRO A 183 3.39 -6.83 -36.38
CA PRO A 183 2.71 -6.20 -37.50
C PRO A 183 1.89 -7.25 -38.25
N LEU A 184 0.61 -6.96 -38.50
CA LEU A 184 -0.17 -7.73 -39.46
C LEU A 184 0.39 -7.42 -40.86
N ASP A 185 0.98 -8.42 -41.50
CA ASP A 185 1.46 -8.31 -42.87
C ASP A 185 0.27 -8.19 -43.82
N VAL A 186 -0.02 -6.95 -44.21
CA VAL A 186 -1.05 -6.60 -45.20
C VAL A 186 -0.37 -5.84 -46.33
N SER A 187 0.28 -6.60 -47.21
CA SER A 187 0.72 -6.13 -48.52
C SER A 187 -0.47 -5.98 -49.49
N ILE A 188 -0.25 -5.31 -50.63
CA ILE A 188 -1.17 -5.11 -51.78
C ILE A 188 -2.16 -3.92 -51.66
N LEU A 189 -1.65 -2.69 -51.89
CA LEU A 189 -1.98 -1.78 -53.01
C LEU A 189 -1.32 -0.37 -52.79
N PRO A 190 -1.13 0.48 -53.83
CA PRO A 190 -0.07 1.50 -53.81
C PRO A 190 -0.53 2.95 -53.57
N THR A 191 0.41 3.70 -52.98
CA THR A 191 0.79 5.10 -53.26
C THR A 191 -0.22 6.08 -53.86
N GLU A 192 -0.50 7.16 -53.13
CA GLU A 192 -0.11 8.53 -53.54
C GLU A 192 0.34 9.34 -52.31
N SER A 193 1.08 10.43 -52.52
CA SER A 193 1.75 11.21 -51.46
C SER A 193 1.24 12.65 -51.40
N LEU A 194 1.25 13.27 -50.21
CA LEU A 194 1.25 14.74 -50.07
C LEU A 194 1.78 15.17 -48.69
N SER A 195 2.04 16.47 -48.53
CA SER A 195 2.99 17.00 -47.54
C SER A 195 2.38 17.94 -46.48
N SER A 196 2.93 17.91 -45.24
CA SER A 196 3.36 19.02 -44.32
C SER A 196 2.61 20.38 -44.26
N PRO A 197 2.75 21.22 -43.20
CA PRO A 197 3.63 21.09 -42.03
C PRO A 197 2.98 21.47 -40.66
N ARG A 198 3.83 21.58 -39.63
CA ARG A 198 3.62 22.25 -38.32
C ARG A 198 2.81 23.56 -38.37
N SER A 199 2.11 23.86 -37.27
CA SER A 199 2.27 25.15 -36.59
C SER A 199 2.22 24.98 -35.06
N SER A 200 2.83 25.91 -34.32
CA SER A 200 2.99 25.86 -32.86
C SER A 200 2.73 27.23 -32.26
N ILE A 201 1.99 27.30 -31.15
CA ILE A 201 1.86 28.51 -30.32
C ILE A 201 2.17 28.16 -28.86
N THR A 202 2.91 29.04 -28.21
CA THR A 202 3.23 29.04 -26.78
C THR A 202 3.02 30.44 -26.22
N ALA A 203 2.37 30.59 -25.06
CA ALA A 203 2.48 31.80 -24.25
C ALA A 203 2.07 31.55 -22.78
N PHE A 204 2.86 32.14 -21.87
CA PHE A 204 2.54 32.75 -20.57
C PHE A 204 1.27 32.33 -19.80
N SER A 205 1.32 31.93 -18.52
CA SER A 205 2.02 32.48 -17.34
C SER A 205 1.44 33.80 -16.80
N SER A 206 0.76 33.71 -15.65
CA SER A 206 1.08 34.52 -14.46
C SER A 206 0.25 34.09 -13.25
N SER A 207 0.86 33.99 -12.07
CA SER A 207 0.17 33.91 -10.78
C SER A 207 0.43 35.20 -9.99
N PRO A 208 -0.61 35.91 -9.52
CA PRO A 208 -0.52 36.81 -8.39
C PRO A 208 -0.84 36.05 -7.10
N TRP A 209 -0.07 36.32 -6.03
CA TRP A 209 -0.30 35.77 -4.69
C TRP A 209 -1.00 36.79 -3.78
N ASP A 210 -1.48 36.28 -2.63
CA ASP A 210 -1.48 36.92 -1.31
C ASP A 210 -2.58 37.96 -0.96
N ARG A 211 -3.27 37.72 0.17
CA ARG A 211 -3.59 38.77 1.19
C ARG A 211 -4.13 38.23 2.52
N SER A 212 -3.53 38.71 3.61
CA SER A 212 -4.10 39.07 4.94
C SER A 212 -5.05 38.09 5.67
N GLN A 213 -4.50 37.32 6.62
CA GLN A 213 -4.46 37.57 8.09
C GLN A 213 -5.59 38.40 8.78
N GLU A 214 -5.64 38.31 10.13
CA GLU A 214 -6.47 39.05 11.12
C GLU A 214 -7.92 38.51 11.33
N ASP A 215 -8.49 38.37 12.55
CA ASP A 215 -7.95 38.54 13.93
C ASP A 215 -8.85 37.87 15.03
N LEU A 216 -8.44 38.05 16.30
CA LEU A 216 -9.19 37.99 17.58
C LEU A 216 -9.25 36.69 18.43
N VAL A 217 -9.33 36.95 19.74
CA VAL A 217 -8.92 36.13 20.90
C VAL A 217 -10.07 35.81 21.87
N ASP A 218 -9.75 35.05 22.93
CA ASP A 218 -10.38 35.05 24.27
C ASP A 218 -11.75 34.34 24.48
N SER A 219 -12.08 33.73 25.64
CA SER A 219 -11.26 33.20 26.77
C SER A 219 -12.11 32.38 27.79
N PHE A 220 -11.44 31.85 28.83
CA PHE A 220 -11.93 31.37 30.14
C PHE A 220 -12.26 29.88 30.41
N LEU A 221 -11.95 29.52 31.66
CA LEU A 221 -11.85 28.20 32.32
C LEU A 221 -12.97 28.04 33.40
N PRO A 222 -12.88 27.16 34.44
CA PRO A 222 -13.04 25.69 34.41
C PRO A 222 -13.96 25.13 35.54
N LYS A 223 -14.20 23.80 35.56
CA LYS A 223 -14.33 22.87 36.74
C LYS A 223 -14.59 21.44 36.20
N LYS A 224 -13.99 20.31 36.64
CA LYS A 224 -13.54 19.71 37.94
C LYS A 224 -14.63 19.04 38.80
N SER A 225 -14.23 17.88 39.37
CA SER A 225 -14.88 17.03 40.41
C SER A 225 -16.03 16.08 39.97
N SER A 226 -16.28 14.90 40.58
CA SER A 226 -15.44 13.95 41.36
C SER A 226 -16.26 12.73 41.86
N LEU A 227 -15.63 11.55 42.06
CA LEU A 227 -16.00 10.47 43.04
C LEU A 227 -17.34 9.70 42.80
N SER A 228 -17.62 8.48 43.31
CA SER A 228 -16.77 7.35 43.78
C SER A 228 -17.53 6.08 44.26
N THR A 229 -16.88 4.90 44.19
CA THR A 229 -16.96 3.73 45.13
C THR A 229 -18.15 2.73 45.09
N LEU A 230 -17.84 1.50 45.57
CA LEU A 230 -18.68 0.39 46.10
C LEU A 230 -19.15 -0.71 45.13
N GLN A 231 -19.19 -2.01 45.49
CA GLN A 231 -18.34 -2.82 46.39
C GLN A 231 -18.53 -4.34 46.11
N GLU A 232 -17.54 -5.16 46.50
CA GLU A 232 -17.65 -6.58 46.91
C GLU A 232 -17.78 -7.75 45.90
N SER A 233 -17.51 -8.95 46.42
CA SER A 233 -17.22 -10.24 45.76
C SER A 233 -17.93 -11.39 46.57
N PRO A 234 -17.51 -12.68 46.76
CA PRO A 234 -16.33 -13.47 46.32
C PRO A 234 -16.56 -14.97 45.90
N THR A 235 -15.47 -15.65 45.52
CA THR A 235 -15.24 -17.15 45.58
C THR A 235 -16.05 -18.07 44.62
N SER A 236 -15.60 -19.28 44.22
CA SER A 236 -14.51 -20.15 44.72
C SER A 236 -13.82 -21.06 43.66
N THR A 237 -12.70 -21.64 44.08
CA THR A 237 -11.71 -22.62 43.53
C THR A 237 -12.30 -23.98 43.00
N LEU A 238 -11.62 -24.98 42.38
CA LEU A 238 -10.23 -25.53 42.42
C LEU A 238 -9.60 -25.88 41.01
N HIS A 239 -8.92 -27.05 40.84
CA HIS A 239 -7.49 -27.08 40.42
C HIS A 239 -6.96 -28.48 39.92
N PHE A 240 -5.87 -28.51 39.10
CA PHE A 240 -5.06 -29.68 38.60
C PHE A 240 -5.78 -30.74 37.70
N SER A 241 -5.30 -31.29 36.56
CA SER A 241 -3.98 -31.65 35.94
C SER A 241 -3.50 -33.12 36.20
N PRO A 242 -2.62 -33.77 35.39
CA PRO A 242 -2.96 -34.50 34.13
C PRO A 242 -2.24 -35.88 33.92
N LYS A 243 -2.24 -36.43 32.67
CA LYS A 243 -1.53 -37.64 32.10
C LYS A 243 -2.28 -39.01 32.17
N SER A 244 -2.08 -40.03 31.30
CA SER A 244 -1.60 -40.12 29.89
C SER A 244 -1.82 -41.54 29.28
N THR A 245 -1.74 -41.69 27.93
CA THR A 245 -1.34 -42.89 27.14
C THR A 245 -2.02 -44.28 27.33
N PHE A 246 -2.62 -44.85 26.27
CA PHE A 246 -2.04 -45.98 25.47
C PHE A 246 -2.85 -46.33 24.19
N SER A 247 -2.40 -47.30 23.39
CA SER A 247 -2.89 -47.68 22.04
C SER A 247 -3.03 -49.20 21.84
N HIS A 248 -3.78 -49.70 20.84
CA HIS A 248 -3.44 -50.95 20.08
C HIS A 248 -4.23 -51.15 18.76
N ARG A 249 -3.81 -52.14 17.93
CA ARG A 249 -4.38 -52.61 16.63
C ARG A 249 -5.32 -53.85 16.86
N SER A 250 -5.94 -54.58 15.91
CA SER A 250 -5.58 -54.96 14.52
C SER A 250 -6.69 -55.71 13.74
N ASN A 251 -6.59 -55.71 12.38
CA ASN A 251 -6.86 -56.74 11.33
C ASN A 251 -8.00 -57.79 11.52
N THR A 252 -8.75 -58.20 10.48
CA THR A 252 -8.35 -59.15 9.39
C THR A 252 -9.09 -58.95 8.04
N SER A 253 -8.78 -59.77 7.03
CA SER A 253 -9.28 -59.78 5.63
C SER A 253 -9.30 -61.25 5.08
N SER A 254 -9.59 -61.64 3.82
CA SER A 254 -9.87 -61.00 2.50
C SER A 254 -10.34 -62.07 1.50
N LEU A 255 -11.12 -61.74 0.44
CA LEU A 255 -11.41 -62.63 -0.70
C LEU A 255 -11.56 -61.87 -2.05
N ILE A 256 -11.34 -62.56 -3.18
CA ILE A 256 -10.94 -62.06 -4.53
C ILE A 256 -11.50 -63.07 -5.60
N PRO A 257 -12.06 -62.70 -6.79
CA PRO A 257 -11.23 -62.32 -7.96
C PRO A 257 -11.78 -61.43 -9.13
N ARG A 258 -10.89 -60.57 -9.64
CA ARG A 258 -10.58 -60.22 -11.07
C ARG A 258 -11.65 -59.67 -12.05
N THR A 259 -11.32 -58.53 -12.69
CA THR A 259 -11.03 -58.46 -14.15
C THR A 259 -10.35 -57.14 -14.58
N SER A 260 -9.54 -57.20 -15.64
CA SER A 260 -8.98 -56.10 -16.49
C SER A 260 -8.10 -54.98 -15.87
N HIS A 261 -7.10 -54.54 -16.63
CA HIS A 261 -6.17 -53.45 -16.30
C HIS A 261 -6.45 -52.20 -17.14
N LEU A 262 -6.11 -51.02 -16.60
CA LEU A 262 -5.42 -49.97 -17.35
C LEU A 262 -4.67 -49.06 -16.36
N SER A 263 -3.46 -48.63 -16.72
CA SER A 263 -2.57 -47.86 -15.84
C SER A 263 -2.37 -46.45 -16.38
N SER A 264 -2.83 -45.44 -15.65
CA SER A 264 -2.60 -44.02 -15.97
C SER A 264 -1.41 -43.48 -15.19
N THR A 265 -0.26 -43.37 -15.85
CA THR A 265 0.92 -42.73 -15.26
C THR A 265 0.72 -41.22 -15.25
N ILE A 266 0.51 -40.62 -14.07
CA ILE A 266 0.36 -39.17 -13.92
C ILE A 266 1.75 -38.52 -13.97
N SER A 267 2.00 -37.72 -15.01
CA SER A 267 3.15 -36.81 -15.05
C SER A 267 2.96 -35.68 -14.03
N LEU A 268 3.97 -35.43 -13.21
CA LEU A 268 3.98 -34.28 -12.30
C LEU A 268 4.25 -32.98 -13.08
N PRO A 269 3.72 -31.82 -12.64
CA PRO A 269 4.09 -30.53 -13.22
C PRO A 269 5.54 -30.19 -12.91
N GLN A 270 6.33 -29.85 -13.93
CA GLN A 270 7.62 -29.18 -13.72
C GLN A 270 7.36 -27.69 -13.44
N ILE A 271 8.00 -27.16 -12.39
CA ILE A 271 8.02 -25.72 -12.12
C ILE A 271 9.18 -25.13 -12.93
N ASN A 272 8.88 -24.34 -13.96
CA ASN A 272 9.89 -23.59 -14.70
C ASN A 272 10.42 -22.45 -13.83
N LEU A 273 11.60 -22.65 -13.23
CA LEU A 273 12.33 -21.65 -12.44
C LEU A 273 12.99 -20.54 -13.29
N PHE A 274 12.75 -20.51 -14.61
CA PHE A 274 13.53 -19.74 -15.59
C PHE A 274 12.73 -18.70 -16.40
N ASP A 275 11.41 -18.59 -16.23
CA ASP A 275 10.52 -17.75 -17.07
C ASP A 275 10.37 -16.27 -16.61
N ASN A 276 11.20 -15.80 -15.67
CA ASN A 276 11.14 -14.41 -15.19
C ASN A 276 12.04 -13.47 -16.02
N HIS A 277 11.56 -12.25 -16.30
CA HIS A 277 12.33 -11.22 -17.02
C HIS A 277 13.62 -10.86 -16.26
N PRO A 278 14.79 -10.66 -16.92
CA PRO A 278 16.06 -10.35 -16.25
C PRO A 278 16.12 -9.02 -15.43
N GLN A 279 15.04 -8.24 -15.36
CA GLN A 279 14.90 -7.08 -14.46
C GLN A 279 13.82 -7.28 -13.39
N ASP A 280 13.27 -8.49 -13.24
CA ASP A 280 12.35 -8.85 -12.15
C ASP A 280 13.13 -9.43 -10.97
N HIS A 281 13.50 -8.55 -10.04
CA HIS A 281 14.24 -8.91 -8.84
C HIS A 281 13.31 -9.28 -7.66
N SER A 282 12.03 -9.59 -7.91
CA SER A 282 11.03 -9.88 -6.87
C SER A 282 11.40 -11.07 -5.97
N HIS A 283 12.05 -12.11 -6.49
CA HIS A 283 12.50 -13.25 -5.69
C HIS A 283 13.64 -12.87 -4.72
N LEU A 284 14.56 -12.00 -5.15
CA LEU A 284 15.60 -11.46 -4.26
C LEU A 284 15.01 -10.51 -3.21
N LYS A 285 14.02 -9.68 -3.59
CA LYS A 285 13.27 -8.84 -2.66
C LYS A 285 12.54 -9.67 -1.59
N ALA A 286 11.91 -10.78 -1.97
CA ALA A 286 11.25 -11.69 -1.04
C ALA A 286 12.26 -12.35 -0.07
N ALA A 287 13.44 -12.74 -0.57
CA ALA A 287 14.51 -13.28 0.27
C ALA A 287 15.11 -12.22 1.22
N TRP A 288 15.24 -10.97 0.80
CA TRP A 288 15.62 -9.83 1.67
C TRP A 288 14.58 -9.60 2.78
N ASP A 289 13.30 -9.57 2.43
CA ASP A 289 12.22 -9.37 3.42
C ASP A 289 12.16 -10.53 4.44
N ALA A 290 12.38 -11.77 3.98
CA ALA A 290 12.53 -12.92 4.86
C ALA A 290 13.79 -12.82 5.74
N MET A 291 14.91 -12.35 5.20
CA MET A 291 16.19 -12.21 5.90
C MET A 291 16.08 -11.21 7.06
N LEU A 292 15.46 -10.05 6.83
CA LEU A 292 15.14 -9.07 7.86
C LEU A 292 14.12 -9.64 8.87
N SER A 293 13.02 -10.23 8.39
CA SER A 293 11.94 -10.70 9.27
C SER A 293 12.35 -11.87 10.17
N HIS A 294 13.25 -12.75 9.71
CA HIS A 294 13.79 -13.86 10.50
C HIS A 294 14.76 -13.36 11.59
N ARG A 295 15.54 -12.30 11.28
CA ARG A 295 16.43 -11.59 12.21
C ARG A 295 15.70 -10.57 13.10
N PHE A 296 14.37 -10.50 12.97
CA PHE A 296 13.47 -9.58 13.68
C PHE A 296 13.83 -8.08 13.50
N LEU A 297 14.40 -7.73 12.35
CA LEU A 297 14.75 -6.35 11.98
C LEU A 297 13.52 -5.63 11.38
N ALA A 298 13.43 -4.32 11.64
CA ALA A 298 12.33 -3.48 11.18
C ALA A 298 12.65 -2.86 9.80
N PRO A 299 11.92 -3.18 8.71
CA PRO A 299 12.22 -2.66 7.38
C PRO A 299 11.86 -1.17 7.20
N GLN A 300 10.97 -0.64 8.04
CA GLN A 300 10.52 0.76 8.03
C GLN A 300 10.92 1.48 9.33
N LEU A 301 12.21 1.40 9.68
CA LEU A 301 12.76 1.86 10.96
C LEU A 301 12.43 3.32 11.27
N ILE A 302 12.44 4.22 10.27
CA ILE A 302 12.18 5.66 10.50
C ILE A 302 10.73 5.94 10.92
N THR A 303 9.82 5.00 10.65
CA THR A 303 8.40 5.09 11.06
C THR A 303 8.20 4.60 12.50
N VAL A 304 9.04 3.67 12.98
CA VAL A 304 8.88 3.04 14.30
C VAL A 304 9.73 3.74 15.37
N LEU A 305 10.95 4.19 15.04
CA LEU A 305 11.88 4.80 15.99
C LEU A 305 11.31 6.02 16.77
N PRO A 306 10.54 6.95 16.16
CA PRO A 306 9.95 8.07 16.89
C PRO A 306 9.01 7.65 18.04
N PHE A 307 8.37 6.48 17.94
CA PHE A 307 7.53 5.95 19.01
C PHE A 307 8.37 5.59 20.25
N TYR A 308 9.45 4.82 20.08
CA TYR A 308 10.33 4.45 21.21
C TYR A 308 11.05 5.65 21.82
N LEU A 309 11.43 6.64 20.99
CA LEU A 309 11.99 7.90 21.48
C LEU A 309 10.99 8.64 22.38
N SER A 310 9.71 8.74 21.98
CA SER A 310 8.66 9.41 22.75
C SER A 310 8.31 8.75 24.10
N SER A 311 8.71 7.49 24.32
CA SER A 311 8.58 6.81 25.61
C SER A 311 9.76 7.02 26.56
N CYS A 312 10.91 7.51 26.08
CA CYS A 312 12.13 7.69 26.88
C CYS A 312 12.57 9.16 27.02
N PHE A 313 12.20 10.02 26.07
CA PHE A 313 12.64 11.41 25.98
C PHE A 313 11.46 12.36 25.78
N VAL A 314 11.53 13.56 26.38
CA VAL A 314 10.43 14.54 26.38
C VAL A 314 10.47 15.44 25.14
N ASP A 315 11.65 15.96 24.79
CA ASP A 315 11.84 16.97 23.75
C ASP A 315 12.32 16.37 22.42
N VAL A 316 11.60 15.36 21.91
CA VAL A 316 11.96 14.63 20.69
C VAL A 316 11.71 15.49 19.44
N MET A 317 12.79 16.00 18.84
CA MET A 317 12.75 16.67 17.54
C MET A 317 12.95 15.66 16.40
N THR A 318 12.18 15.79 15.32
CA THR A 318 12.33 15.00 14.08
C THR A 318 12.43 15.92 12.87
N HIS A 319 13.38 15.63 11.98
CA HIS A 319 13.55 16.35 10.72
C HIS A 319 12.76 15.68 9.58
N PRO A 320 12.33 16.43 8.55
CA PRO A 320 11.65 15.86 7.38
C PRO A 320 12.49 14.79 6.67
N THR A 321 11.85 13.68 6.30
CA THR A 321 12.52 12.55 5.61
C THR A 321 13.13 12.97 4.27
N LEU A 322 14.39 12.60 4.04
CA LEU A 322 15.07 12.80 2.77
C LEU A 322 14.64 11.73 1.76
N HIS A 323 13.71 12.08 0.87
CA HIS A 323 13.28 11.20 -0.22
C HIS A 323 14.22 11.29 -1.42
N ILE A 324 15.10 10.29 -1.56
CA ILE A 324 16.08 10.20 -2.63
C ILE A 324 15.56 9.21 -3.71
N PRO A 325 15.21 9.67 -4.92
CA PRO A 325 14.63 8.81 -5.94
C PRO A 325 15.67 7.87 -6.56
N LEU A 326 15.25 6.64 -6.90
CA LEU A 326 16.09 5.67 -7.60
C LEU A 326 16.54 6.24 -8.96
N PRO A 327 17.85 6.31 -9.25
CA PRO A 327 18.37 6.70 -10.56
C PRO A 327 17.79 5.91 -11.75
N GLN A 328 17.73 6.58 -12.90
CA GLN A 328 17.27 6.00 -14.16
C GLN A 328 18.39 5.23 -14.85
N ASN A 329 18.05 4.15 -15.56
CA ASN A 329 18.97 3.39 -16.42
C ASN A 329 19.55 4.28 -17.55
N SER A 330 20.80 4.05 -17.97
CA SER A 330 21.46 4.85 -19.02
C SER A 330 20.88 4.72 -20.45
N SER A 331 19.84 3.90 -20.64
CA SER A 331 19.02 3.81 -21.88
C SER A 331 17.67 4.53 -21.79
N SER A 332 17.35 5.16 -20.66
CA SER A 332 16.16 6.01 -20.54
C SER A 332 16.25 7.21 -21.49
N ASP A 333 15.12 7.57 -22.12
CA ASP A 333 15.10 8.50 -23.25
C ASP A 333 15.55 9.91 -22.84
N ALA A 334 16.74 10.32 -23.30
CA ALA A 334 17.48 11.53 -22.91
C ALA A 334 16.86 12.86 -23.40
N ARG A 335 15.52 12.93 -23.40
CA ARG A 335 14.67 14.07 -23.76
C ARG A 335 13.97 14.70 -22.55
N ILE A 336 14.07 14.11 -21.36
CA ILE A 336 13.66 14.74 -20.10
C ILE A 336 14.92 15.24 -19.38
N SER A 337 14.94 16.54 -19.04
CA SER A 337 16.04 17.22 -18.35
C SER A 337 17.44 17.09 -18.98
N ARG A 338 17.67 17.78 -20.10
CA ARG A 338 19.00 18.36 -20.37
C ARG A 338 19.10 19.71 -19.63
N PRO A 339 20.03 19.90 -18.68
CA PRO A 339 20.40 21.23 -18.24
C PRO A 339 20.89 22.07 -19.43
N ALA A 340 20.61 23.37 -19.43
CA ALA A 340 21.12 24.26 -20.47
C ALA A 340 22.66 24.33 -20.40
N LYS A 341 23.33 24.49 -21.55
CA LYS A 341 24.80 24.59 -21.63
C LYS A 341 25.34 25.81 -20.86
N ALA A 342 25.69 25.61 -19.60
CA ALA A 342 26.61 26.50 -18.88
C ALA A 342 28.05 26.01 -19.15
N SER A 343 28.82 26.79 -19.90
CA SER A 343 30.21 26.48 -20.21
C SER A 343 31.11 26.86 -19.03
N LEU A 344 31.27 25.96 -18.06
CA LEU A 344 32.22 26.09 -16.96
C LEU A 344 33.18 24.89 -16.97
N MET A 345 34.48 25.16 -16.95
CA MET A 345 35.45 24.19 -16.44
C MET A 345 35.38 24.26 -14.92
N ILE A 346 34.93 23.18 -14.28
CA ILE A 346 34.65 23.16 -12.84
C ILE A 346 35.87 22.60 -12.09
N ASP A 347 36.33 23.30 -11.06
CA ASP A 347 37.32 22.79 -10.12
C ASP A 347 36.69 21.65 -9.29
N PRO A 348 37.33 20.47 -9.15
CA PRO A 348 36.84 19.38 -8.31
C PRO A 348 36.45 19.78 -6.87
N LYS A 349 36.98 20.90 -6.35
CA LYS A 349 36.57 21.45 -5.04
C LYS A 349 35.15 22.03 -5.05
N GLU A 350 34.68 22.62 -6.15
CA GLU A 350 33.36 23.27 -6.19
C GLU A 350 32.19 22.27 -6.18
N GLN A 351 32.37 21.02 -6.65
CA GLN A 351 31.37 19.96 -6.48
C GLN A 351 31.00 19.73 -4.99
N PHE A 352 31.94 19.99 -4.06
CA PHE A 352 31.76 19.75 -2.63
C PHE A 352 31.32 20.99 -1.84
N GLU A 353 31.27 22.19 -2.43
CA GLU A 353 30.75 23.37 -1.72
C GLU A 353 29.21 23.43 -1.68
N LEU A 354 28.68 24.03 -0.61
CA LEU A 354 27.29 24.47 -0.50
C LEU A 354 27.32 25.94 -0.05
N LYS A 355 27.45 26.86 -1.01
CA LYS A 355 27.80 28.26 -0.73
C LYS A 355 26.70 28.96 0.08
N ARG A 356 27.04 29.34 1.32
CA ARG A 356 26.19 30.14 2.21
C ARG A 356 26.02 31.56 1.65
N ALA A 357 24.81 32.09 1.64
CA ALA A 357 24.58 33.51 1.37
C ALA A 357 25.25 34.36 2.47
N ALA A 358 26.05 35.36 2.10
CA ALA A 358 26.83 36.13 3.05
C ALA A 358 25.93 36.95 4.00
N ALA A 359 26.19 36.85 5.30
CA ALA A 359 25.47 37.62 6.31
C ALA A 359 25.87 39.10 6.23
N VAL A 360 24.91 39.97 5.89
CA VAL A 360 25.05 41.42 6.05
C VAL A 360 24.99 41.73 7.55
N ARG A 361 26.00 42.44 8.06
CA ARG A 361 26.01 42.91 9.45
C ARG A 361 25.21 44.21 9.58
N SER A 362 24.20 44.22 10.43
CA SER A 362 23.68 45.41 11.13
C SER A 362 23.41 45.04 12.59
N SER A 363 23.40 46.04 13.47
CA SER A 363 23.45 45.84 14.93
C SER A 363 22.08 45.88 15.62
N ASP A 364 22.10 45.47 16.89
CA ASP A 364 21.19 45.80 17.99
C ASP A 364 19.81 45.08 18.08
N SER A 365 19.67 44.29 19.17
CA SER A 365 18.46 44.00 19.99
C SER A 365 17.08 43.96 19.29
N ASP A 366 16.34 42.84 19.22
CA ASP A 366 15.95 41.95 20.33
C ASP A 366 15.52 40.53 19.88
N GLU A 367 15.19 39.65 20.84
CA GLU A 367 14.94 38.22 20.63
C GLU A 367 13.55 37.88 20.03
N ASN A 368 13.53 37.43 18.76
CA ASN A 368 12.89 36.16 18.32
C ASN A 368 13.08 35.94 16.82
N VAL A 369 14.02 35.08 16.41
CA VAL A 369 14.23 34.71 15.00
C VAL A 369 13.84 33.25 14.78
N ASN A 370 12.62 33.05 14.26
CA ASN A 370 12.10 31.74 13.91
C ASN A 370 12.85 31.17 12.68
N VAL A 371 13.63 30.10 12.86
CA VAL A 371 14.57 29.57 11.84
C VAL A 371 13.81 28.83 10.73
N ARG A 372 13.26 29.61 9.80
CA ARG A 372 12.55 29.11 8.62
C ARG A 372 13.56 28.56 7.60
N ALA A 373 13.83 27.24 7.68
CA ALA A 373 14.86 26.56 6.90
C ALA A 373 14.62 26.65 5.37
N THR A 374 15.36 27.54 4.70
CA THR A 374 15.20 27.87 3.27
C THR A 374 16.38 27.36 2.43
N SER A 375 16.48 26.05 2.19
CA SER A 375 17.53 25.50 1.30
C SER A 375 17.21 24.20 0.54
N ASN A 376 15.93 23.88 0.26
CA ASN A 376 15.60 22.79 -0.66
C ASN A 376 15.68 23.25 -2.13
N ASN A 377 16.90 23.27 -2.69
CA ASN A 377 17.13 23.36 -4.14
C ASN A 377 17.21 21.92 -4.71
N PRO A 378 16.15 21.41 -5.38
CA PRO A 378 16.03 19.99 -5.70
C PRO A 378 17.13 19.47 -6.63
N ASN A 379 17.72 20.35 -7.46
CA ASN A 379 18.79 20.00 -8.40
C ASN A 379 20.05 19.46 -7.71
N ASN A 380 20.30 19.82 -6.45
CA ASN A 380 21.47 19.34 -5.71
C ASN A 380 21.29 17.92 -5.16
N LEU A 381 20.11 17.57 -4.62
CA LEU A 381 19.90 16.21 -4.08
C LEU A 381 19.90 15.13 -5.18
N SER A 382 19.40 15.45 -6.38
CA SER A 382 19.45 14.54 -7.52
C SER A 382 20.86 14.12 -7.93
N ALA A 383 21.87 14.98 -7.70
CA ALA A 383 23.27 14.66 -8.02
C ALA A 383 23.87 13.59 -7.08
N TRP A 384 23.34 13.43 -5.87
CA TRP A 384 23.83 12.46 -4.88
C TRP A 384 23.05 11.13 -4.92
N ALA A 385 21.91 11.07 -5.61
CA ALA A 385 21.11 9.84 -5.75
C ALA A 385 21.90 8.61 -6.27
N PRO A 386 22.86 8.73 -7.22
CA PRO A 386 23.73 7.60 -7.61
C PRO A 386 24.63 7.10 -6.48
N MET A 387 25.09 8.00 -5.58
CA MET A 387 25.94 7.65 -4.44
C MET A 387 25.14 6.88 -3.38
N HIS A 388 23.96 7.37 -3.02
CA HIS A 388 23.10 6.68 -2.04
C HIS A 388 22.58 5.35 -2.58
N LEU A 389 22.32 5.23 -3.90
CA LEU A 389 22.07 3.93 -4.51
C LEU A 389 23.30 3.00 -4.39
N ALA A 390 24.50 3.48 -4.74
CA ALA A 390 25.72 2.68 -4.64
C ALA A 390 25.97 2.18 -3.20
N ARG A 391 25.70 3.02 -2.19
CA ARG A 391 25.72 2.62 -0.78
C ARG A 391 24.68 1.54 -0.47
N ALA A 392 23.41 1.76 -0.79
CA ALA A 392 22.33 0.79 -0.53
C ALA A 392 22.58 -0.57 -1.22
N VAL A 393 23.10 -0.56 -2.45
CA VAL A 393 23.54 -1.76 -3.18
C VAL A 393 24.70 -2.44 -2.44
N GLY A 394 25.70 -1.68 -1.98
CA GLY A 394 26.80 -2.20 -1.16
C GLY A 394 26.31 -2.85 0.15
N THR A 395 25.36 -2.24 0.85
CA THR A 395 24.73 -2.78 2.06
C THR A 395 23.97 -4.08 1.79
N VAL A 396 23.20 -4.14 0.70
CA VAL A 396 22.47 -5.36 0.29
C VAL A 396 23.45 -6.46 -0.14
N SER A 397 24.52 -6.13 -0.86
CA SER A 397 25.55 -7.10 -1.28
C SER A 397 26.39 -7.61 -0.12
N ALA A 398 26.66 -6.80 0.90
CA ALA A 398 27.28 -7.27 2.15
C ALA A 398 26.41 -8.32 2.89
N CYS A 399 25.09 -8.33 2.62
CA CYS A 399 24.15 -9.33 3.13
C CYS A 399 23.89 -10.50 2.16
N LYS A 400 24.59 -10.62 1.02
CA LYS A 400 24.30 -11.61 -0.06
C LYS A 400 24.07 -13.03 0.46
N GLU A 401 24.96 -13.53 1.33
CA GLU A 401 24.85 -14.90 1.83
C GLU A 401 23.73 -15.08 2.87
N ALA A 402 23.39 -14.04 3.65
CA ALA A 402 22.21 -14.05 4.53
C ALA A 402 20.89 -14.00 3.75
N ILE A 403 20.89 -13.34 2.58
CA ILE A 403 19.76 -13.35 1.63
C ILE A 403 19.65 -14.73 0.96
N TRP A 404 20.78 -15.32 0.56
CA TRP A 404 20.85 -16.68 0.01
C TRP A 404 20.29 -17.73 0.99
N GLU A 405 20.62 -17.64 2.28
CA GLU A 405 20.07 -18.54 3.30
C GLU A 405 18.55 -18.61 3.28
N GLU A 406 17.87 -17.47 3.11
CA GLU A 406 16.41 -17.43 3.04
C GLU A 406 15.87 -17.77 1.65
N TYR A 407 16.53 -17.32 0.56
CA TYR A 407 16.18 -17.72 -0.80
C TYR A 407 16.19 -19.25 -0.96
N ALA A 408 17.23 -19.90 -0.42
CA ALA A 408 17.37 -21.35 -0.43
C ALA A 408 16.28 -22.09 0.36
N LYS A 409 15.62 -21.43 1.33
CA LYS A 409 14.45 -21.98 2.05
C LYS A 409 13.15 -21.72 1.30
N LEU A 410 12.95 -20.49 0.81
CA LEU A 410 11.75 -20.07 0.07
C LEU A 410 11.54 -20.86 -1.22
N TYR A 411 12.63 -21.26 -1.89
CA TYR A 411 12.61 -21.91 -3.19
C TYR A 411 13.16 -23.36 -3.16
N HIS A 412 13.20 -24.01 -1.98
CA HIS A 412 13.60 -25.41 -1.87
C HIS A 412 12.52 -26.36 -2.43
N ILE A 413 12.93 -27.36 -3.21
CA ILE A 413 12.04 -28.44 -3.66
C ILE A 413 12.10 -29.59 -2.64
N GLU A 414 11.05 -29.79 -1.85
CA GLU A 414 10.92 -30.99 -1.01
C GLU A 414 10.62 -32.22 -1.87
N LEU A 415 11.53 -33.20 -1.87
CA LEU A 415 11.29 -34.51 -2.48
C LEU A 415 10.56 -35.43 -1.48
N PRO A 416 9.51 -36.17 -1.91
CA PRO A 416 8.66 -36.93 -0.99
C PRO A 416 9.42 -38.10 -0.32
N PRO A 417 9.15 -38.38 0.96
CA PRO A 417 9.90 -39.37 1.75
C PRO A 417 9.54 -40.82 1.38
N THR A 418 10.13 -41.37 0.32
CA THR A 418 9.97 -42.78 -0.06
C THR A 418 10.91 -43.70 0.73
N THR A 419 10.33 -44.56 1.57
CA THR A 419 11.05 -45.52 2.42
C THR A 419 11.74 -46.63 1.62
N THR A 420 13.08 -46.68 1.58
CA THR A 420 13.93 -47.90 1.53
C THR A 420 15.42 -47.49 1.55
N GLN A 421 16.24 -48.17 2.36
CA GLN A 421 17.66 -47.81 2.59
C GLN A 421 18.54 -47.79 1.32
N ALA A 422 18.21 -48.60 0.30
CA ALA A 422 18.95 -48.64 -0.97
C ALA A 422 19.04 -47.27 -1.68
N ARG A 423 18.04 -46.39 -1.49
CA ARG A 423 17.97 -45.10 -2.18
C ARG A 423 18.69 -43.95 -1.49
N LEU A 424 19.30 -44.16 -0.32
CA LEU A 424 19.97 -43.08 0.43
C LEU A 424 21.10 -42.39 -0.37
N LYS A 425 21.89 -43.13 -1.16
CA LYS A 425 22.94 -42.54 -2.01
C LYS A 425 22.40 -41.76 -3.21
N GLU A 426 21.28 -42.20 -3.80
CA GLU A 426 20.61 -41.45 -4.87
C GLU A 426 19.93 -40.19 -4.30
N GLY A 427 19.26 -40.30 -3.16
CA GLY A 427 18.61 -39.18 -2.48
C GLY A 427 19.59 -38.07 -2.09
N HIS A 428 20.75 -38.40 -1.52
CA HIS A 428 21.78 -37.39 -1.24
C HIS A 428 22.34 -36.74 -2.51
N ARG A 429 22.48 -37.48 -3.63
CA ARG A 429 22.86 -36.89 -4.92
C ARG A 429 21.77 -35.98 -5.49
N ALA A 430 20.51 -36.38 -5.41
CA ALA A 430 19.38 -35.61 -5.91
C ALA A 430 19.15 -34.32 -5.10
N VAL A 431 19.21 -34.40 -3.76
CA VAL A 431 19.10 -33.23 -2.87
C VAL A 431 20.28 -32.27 -3.08
N ASN A 432 21.51 -32.78 -3.21
CA ASN A 432 22.65 -31.93 -3.53
C ASN A 432 22.48 -31.27 -4.91
N SER A 433 22.04 -32.01 -5.94
CA SER A 433 21.81 -31.45 -7.28
C SER A 433 20.71 -30.39 -7.30
N ALA A 434 19.62 -30.58 -6.53
CA ALA A 434 18.56 -29.60 -6.40
C ALA A 434 19.05 -28.33 -5.68
N ARG A 435 19.82 -28.48 -4.61
CA ARG A 435 20.42 -27.36 -3.88
C ARG A 435 21.42 -26.57 -4.74
N THR A 436 22.20 -27.26 -5.59
CA THR A 436 23.06 -26.61 -6.60
C THR A 436 22.24 -25.82 -7.61
N ALA A 437 21.19 -26.40 -8.20
CA ALA A 437 20.34 -25.71 -9.17
C ALA A 437 19.62 -24.47 -8.58
N VAL A 438 19.21 -24.53 -7.31
CA VAL A 438 18.65 -23.36 -6.60
C VAL A 438 19.72 -22.28 -6.34
N ARG A 439 20.99 -22.64 -6.14
CA ARG A 439 22.11 -21.68 -6.03
C ARG A 439 22.45 -21.05 -7.38
N GLU A 440 22.47 -21.84 -8.46
CA GLU A 440 22.68 -21.35 -9.83
C GLU A 440 21.56 -20.37 -10.23
N SER A 441 20.30 -20.67 -9.87
CA SER A 441 19.16 -19.75 -10.00
C SER A 441 19.37 -18.45 -9.21
N PHE A 442 19.82 -18.54 -7.95
CA PHE A 442 20.10 -17.37 -7.12
C PHE A 442 21.23 -16.50 -7.68
N ASP A 443 22.40 -17.07 -7.98
CA ASP A 443 23.54 -16.29 -8.48
C ASP A 443 23.27 -15.69 -9.88
N CYS A 444 22.45 -16.35 -10.70
CA CYS A 444 21.96 -15.79 -11.97
C CYS A 444 21.05 -14.57 -11.74
N ALA A 445 20.01 -14.71 -10.90
CA ALA A 445 19.13 -13.60 -10.54
C ALA A 445 19.88 -12.45 -9.85
N TRP A 446 20.93 -12.79 -9.09
CA TRP A 446 21.82 -11.85 -8.41
C TRP A 446 22.69 -11.06 -9.39
N GLY A 447 23.36 -11.71 -10.34
CA GLY A 447 24.17 -11.03 -11.37
C GLY A 447 23.34 -10.13 -12.28
N HIS A 448 22.07 -10.51 -12.54
CA HIS A 448 21.09 -9.64 -13.19
C HIS A 448 20.76 -8.37 -12.37
N TRP A 449 20.56 -8.52 -11.06
CA TRP A 449 20.34 -7.38 -10.15
C TRP A 449 21.57 -6.47 -10.05
N GLU A 450 22.76 -7.03 -9.87
CA GLU A 450 24.02 -6.26 -9.86
C GLU A 450 24.23 -5.48 -11.17
N SER A 451 23.85 -6.08 -12.31
CA SER A 451 23.95 -5.42 -13.63
C SER A 451 22.97 -4.24 -13.77
N ASP A 452 21.69 -4.41 -13.41
CA ASP A 452 20.70 -3.32 -13.46
C ASP A 452 21.02 -2.21 -12.45
N MET A 453 21.53 -2.56 -11.26
CA MET A 453 21.97 -1.58 -10.27
C MET A 453 23.23 -0.82 -10.71
N THR A 454 24.22 -1.48 -11.32
CA THR A 454 25.44 -0.83 -11.82
C THR A 454 25.13 0.16 -12.95
N ASP A 455 24.17 -0.19 -13.83
CA ASP A 455 23.66 0.73 -14.86
C ASP A 455 23.03 2.00 -14.25
N ARG A 456 22.17 1.85 -13.23
CA ARG A 456 21.53 2.97 -12.52
C ARG A 456 22.52 3.85 -11.76
N ILE A 457 23.55 3.26 -11.15
CA ILE A 457 24.63 4.01 -10.48
C ILE A 457 25.37 4.89 -11.51
N GLY A 458 25.39 4.51 -12.79
CA GLY A 458 25.68 5.41 -13.90
C GLY A 458 27.06 6.06 -13.86
N MET A 459 27.99 5.52 -13.06
CA MET A 459 29.22 6.22 -12.67
C MET A 459 30.07 6.65 -13.87
N ARG A 460 30.12 5.79 -14.91
CA ARG A 460 30.79 6.08 -16.18
C ARG A 460 30.10 7.17 -16.99
N ASP A 461 28.77 7.25 -16.98
CA ASP A 461 28.02 8.33 -17.64
C ASP A 461 28.17 9.65 -16.90
N ASN A 462 28.15 9.64 -15.57
CA ASN A 462 28.43 10.81 -14.74
C ASN A 462 29.84 11.35 -15.02
N ILE A 463 30.86 10.48 -15.05
CA ILE A 463 32.25 10.85 -15.41
C ILE A 463 32.34 11.37 -16.86
N THR A 464 31.68 10.72 -17.82
CA THR A 464 31.62 11.16 -19.23
C THR A 464 30.93 12.52 -19.39
N PHE A 465 29.89 12.79 -18.60
CA PHE A 465 29.13 14.04 -18.63
C PHE A 465 29.89 15.20 -17.96
N GLU A 466 30.36 15.00 -16.73
CA GLU A 466 31.04 16.03 -15.92
C GLU A 466 32.44 16.37 -16.45
N LEU A 467 33.22 15.38 -16.89
CA LEU A 467 34.59 15.60 -17.42
C LEU A 467 34.64 15.78 -18.95
N LEU A 468 33.48 15.71 -19.63
CA LEU A 468 33.36 15.70 -21.10
C LEU A 468 34.26 14.65 -21.80
N TRP A 469 34.60 13.57 -21.10
CA TRP A 469 35.44 12.49 -21.62
C TRP A 469 34.69 11.66 -22.66
N THR A 470 35.20 11.66 -23.90
CA THR A 470 34.75 10.75 -24.97
C THR A 470 34.84 9.29 -24.50
N GLU A 471 33.79 8.48 -24.72
CA GLU A 471 33.79 7.05 -24.36
C GLU A 471 35.06 6.37 -24.91
N PRO A 472 35.97 5.87 -24.06
CA PRO A 472 37.26 5.38 -24.51
C PRO A 472 37.09 4.12 -25.37
N PRO A 473 37.83 3.99 -26.49
CA PRO A 473 37.68 2.86 -27.41
C PRO A 473 38.09 1.56 -26.73
N GLY A 474 37.17 0.59 -26.74
CA GLY A 474 37.32 -0.70 -26.10
C GLY A 474 35.96 -1.38 -25.96
N GLU A 475 35.94 -2.54 -25.30
CA GLU A 475 34.70 -3.25 -24.99
C GLU A 475 33.86 -2.44 -23.99
N ARG A 476 32.53 -2.53 -24.13
CA ARG A 476 31.60 -1.88 -23.20
C ARG A 476 31.48 -2.73 -21.93
N PRO A 477 31.33 -2.10 -20.75
CA PRO A 477 31.11 -2.84 -19.51
C PRO A 477 29.98 -3.87 -19.63
N ASP A 478 30.15 -5.03 -19.01
CA ASP A 478 29.28 -6.20 -19.19
C ASP A 478 27.79 -5.89 -18.99
N TRP A 479 27.46 -5.03 -17.99
CA TRP A 479 26.09 -4.57 -17.74
C TRP A 479 25.47 -3.80 -18.91
N ARG A 480 26.26 -3.06 -19.71
CA ARG A 480 25.77 -2.42 -20.95
C ARG A 480 25.50 -3.46 -22.03
N VAL A 481 26.38 -4.46 -22.17
CA VAL A 481 26.24 -5.53 -23.16
C VAL A 481 25.01 -6.38 -22.84
N TRP A 482 24.95 -6.91 -21.61
CA TRP A 482 23.80 -7.62 -21.06
C TRP A 482 22.48 -6.87 -21.27
N ARG A 483 22.40 -5.60 -20.86
CA ARG A 483 21.16 -4.82 -20.96
C ARG A 483 20.75 -4.56 -22.40
N ASN A 484 21.66 -4.19 -23.29
CA ASN A 484 21.32 -3.95 -24.69
C ASN A 484 20.79 -5.24 -25.34
N ASN A 485 21.39 -6.39 -25.00
CA ASN A 485 20.95 -7.71 -25.44
C ASN A 485 19.54 -8.11 -24.90
N LEU A 486 18.96 -7.39 -23.93
CA LEU A 486 17.58 -7.63 -23.46
C LEU A 486 16.51 -7.09 -24.42
N ASP A 487 16.77 -5.96 -25.09
CA ASP A 487 15.83 -5.40 -26.08
C ASP A 487 15.91 -6.18 -27.42
N ASP A 488 17.06 -6.78 -27.75
CA ASP A 488 17.27 -7.54 -28.99
C ASP A 488 16.77 -9.00 -28.92
N ASN A 489 17.00 -9.73 -27.81
CA ASN A 489 16.65 -11.17 -27.70
C ASN A 489 15.15 -11.47 -27.43
N ALA A 490 14.26 -10.49 -27.63
CA ALA A 490 12.84 -10.67 -27.33
C ALA A 490 12.09 -11.62 -28.30
N PHE A 491 12.69 -12.05 -29.43
CA PHE A 491 12.00 -12.89 -30.42
C PHE A 491 12.91 -13.74 -31.35
N GLU A 492 14.01 -14.32 -30.85
CA GLU A 492 14.71 -15.40 -31.58
C GLU A 492 15.19 -16.52 -30.64
N GLY A 493 15.36 -17.74 -31.16
CA GLY A 493 15.14 -18.96 -30.38
C GLY A 493 16.36 -19.72 -29.87
N LEU A 494 16.12 -20.54 -28.83
CA LEU A 494 17.01 -21.66 -28.45
C LEU A 494 16.93 -22.79 -29.49
N SER A 495 17.48 -22.56 -30.68
CA SER A 495 17.64 -23.54 -31.75
C SER A 495 19.13 -23.70 -32.08
N GLY A 496 19.83 -24.53 -31.29
CA GLY A 496 21.29 -24.69 -31.33
C GLY A 496 21.74 -26.13 -31.16
N THR A 497 21.34 -27.00 -32.10
CA THR A 497 21.93 -28.32 -32.41
C THR A 497 22.41 -29.22 -31.25
N ASP A 498 21.67 -30.30 -31.01
CA ASP A 498 22.25 -31.61 -31.31
C ASP A 498 21.17 -32.57 -31.85
N HIS A 499 21.56 -33.56 -32.65
CA HIS A 499 20.62 -34.33 -33.51
C HIS A 499 20.76 -35.85 -33.35
N ASN A 500 19.67 -36.57 -33.68
CA ASN A 500 19.49 -38.03 -33.60
C ASN A 500 19.41 -38.58 -32.17
N LEU A 501 18.28 -39.15 -31.75
CA LEU A 501 17.92 -40.50 -32.20
C LEU A 501 16.38 -40.75 -32.25
N TYR A 502 15.96 -41.66 -33.14
CA TYR A 502 14.62 -42.25 -33.29
C TYR A 502 13.42 -41.35 -33.67
N THR A 503 13.15 -41.32 -34.98
CA THR A 503 11.81 -41.06 -35.56
C THR A 503 11.10 -42.39 -35.82
N ILE A 504 9.88 -42.60 -35.29
CA ILE A 504 8.96 -43.68 -35.73
C ILE A 504 7.49 -43.17 -35.73
N MET A 505 6.97 -42.98 -36.96
CA MET A 505 5.61 -43.27 -37.46
C MET A 505 4.33 -42.75 -36.75
N SER A 506 3.73 -41.72 -37.39
CA SER A 506 2.34 -41.65 -37.90
C SER A 506 1.08 -41.84 -37.01
N ASP A 507 0.21 -40.82 -37.11
CA ASP A 507 -1.26 -40.89 -37.26
C ASP A 507 -2.13 -41.71 -36.30
N SER A 508 -2.92 -41.00 -35.46
CA SER A 508 -4.40 -41.13 -35.48
C SER A 508 -5.14 -40.06 -34.65
N GLU A 509 -6.28 -39.63 -35.18
CA GLU A 509 -7.52 -39.10 -34.58
C GLU A 509 -7.55 -38.30 -33.26
N LYS A 510 -8.36 -37.23 -33.26
CA LYS A 510 -8.86 -36.55 -32.05
C LYS A 510 -9.89 -37.42 -31.29
N PRO A 511 -9.78 -37.50 -29.96
CA PRO A 511 -10.94 -37.57 -29.08
C PRO A 511 -11.14 -36.26 -28.31
N ALA A 512 -12.39 -35.92 -27.98
CA ALA A 512 -12.69 -34.78 -27.12
C ALA A 512 -12.43 -35.13 -25.64
N ALA A 513 -11.66 -34.30 -24.93
CA ALA A 513 -11.42 -34.47 -23.50
C ALA A 513 -12.58 -33.91 -22.67
N THR A 514 -13.19 -34.74 -21.83
CA THR A 514 -14.30 -34.38 -20.95
C THR A 514 -13.84 -33.60 -19.72
N SER A 515 -14.67 -32.67 -19.25
CA SER A 515 -14.44 -31.94 -18.01
C SER A 515 -14.60 -32.85 -16.78
N ALA A 516 -13.53 -33.05 -16.01
CA ALA A 516 -13.63 -33.52 -14.63
C ALA A 516 -14.22 -32.40 -13.74
N ALA A 517 -14.99 -32.75 -12.72
CA ALA A 517 -15.87 -31.81 -12.04
C ALA A 517 -15.22 -31.14 -10.81
N ASP A 518 -15.20 -29.80 -10.82
CA ASP A 518 -15.31 -29.01 -9.58
C ASP A 518 -16.69 -29.25 -8.94
N GLU A 519 -16.77 -29.30 -7.61
CA GLU A 519 -18.04 -29.31 -6.88
C GLU A 519 -18.73 -27.94 -6.92
N LYS A 520 -19.29 -27.58 -8.09
CA LYS A 520 -20.24 -26.47 -8.19
C LYS A 520 -21.50 -26.78 -7.38
N LYS A 521 -21.55 -26.28 -6.14
CA LYS A 521 -22.82 -25.97 -5.46
C LYS A 521 -23.54 -24.90 -6.26
N GLY A 522 -24.36 -25.34 -7.21
CA GLY A 522 -25.12 -24.45 -8.09
C GLY A 522 -26.06 -23.57 -7.27
N SER A 523 -25.73 -22.28 -7.21
CA SER A 523 -26.74 -21.24 -7.03
C SER A 523 -26.95 -20.60 -8.40
N THR A 524 -28.19 -20.59 -8.88
CA THR A 524 -28.59 -19.70 -9.97
C THR A 524 -28.75 -18.30 -9.39
N LEU A 525 -28.34 -17.26 -10.12
CA LEU A 525 -28.44 -15.89 -9.59
C LEU A 525 -29.88 -15.53 -9.19
N GLU A 526 -30.90 -16.12 -9.85
CA GLU A 526 -32.30 -15.96 -9.49
C GLU A 526 -32.65 -16.39 -8.05
N ALA A 527 -31.96 -17.40 -7.49
CA ALA A 527 -32.18 -17.86 -6.11
C ALA A 527 -31.63 -16.86 -5.09
N ASP A 528 -30.42 -16.34 -5.31
CA ASP A 528 -29.78 -15.36 -4.42
C ASP A 528 -30.32 -13.93 -4.60
N LEU A 529 -30.95 -13.62 -5.74
CA LEU A 529 -31.56 -12.32 -6.03
C LEU A 529 -32.64 -11.92 -4.99
N THR A 530 -33.23 -12.90 -4.29
CA THR A 530 -34.14 -12.63 -3.15
C THR A 530 -33.39 -12.11 -1.92
N LYS A 531 -32.18 -12.62 -1.65
CA LYS A 531 -31.31 -12.21 -0.54
C LYS A 531 -30.76 -10.79 -0.80
N TYR A 532 -30.25 -10.57 -2.01
CA TYR A 532 -29.86 -9.26 -2.53
C TYR A 532 -30.98 -8.21 -2.36
N LYS A 533 -32.22 -8.54 -2.76
CA LYS A 533 -33.36 -7.64 -2.58
C LYS A 533 -33.70 -7.38 -1.11
N THR A 534 -33.65 -8.39 -0.25
CA THR A 534 -33.91 -8.20 1.18
C THR A 534 -32.88 -7.25 1.80
N ALA A 535 -31.60 -7.40 1.44
CA ALA A 535 -30.55 -6.46 1.84
C ALA A 535 -30.82 -5.03 1.33
N ALA A 536 -31.21 -4.87 0.07
CA ALA A 536 -31.53 -3.58 -0.53
C ALA A 536 -32.76 -2.89 0.10
N GLU A 537 -33.81 -3.65 0.41
CA GLU A 537 -35.01 -3.16 1.10
C GLU A 537 -34.67 -2.66 2.51
N ILE A 538 -33.78 -3.37 3.24
CA ILE A 538 -33.26 -2.91 4.53
C ILE A 538 -32.49 -1.60 4.36
N VAL A 539 -31.50 -1.54 3.46
CA VAL A 539 -30.68 -0.32 3.22
C VAL A 539 -31.55 0.89 2.88
N ASN A 540 -32.52 0.74 1.96
CA ASN A 540 -33.46 1.79 1.59
C ASN A 540 -34.34 2.24 2.77
N ASN A 541 -34.75 1.33 3.65
CA ASN A 541 -35.54 1.68 4.84
C ASN A 541 -34.70 2.36 5.94
N VAL A 542 -33.38 2.11 6.01
CA VAL A 542 -32.44 2.89 6.84
C VAL A 542 -32.19 4.26 6.21
N THR A 543 -31.95 4.31 4.89
CA THR A 543 -31.70 5.57 4.14
C THR A 543 -32.84 6.57 4.34
N LYS A 544 -34.11 6.13 4.29
CA LYS A 544 -35.27 7.00 4.60
C LYS A 544 -35.17 7.67 5.96
N LYS A 545 -34.89 6.89 7.01
CA LYS A 545 -34.72 7.42 8.37
C LYS A 545 -33.52 8.36 8.48
N LEU A 546 -32.41 8.06 7.81
CA LEU A 546 -31.24 8.94 7.80
C LEU A 546 -31.53 10.26 7.07
N VAL A 547 -32.25 10.24 5.94
CA VAL A 547 -32.71 11.45 5.23
C VAL A 547 -33.62 12.30 6.14
N GLU A 548 -34.55 11.68 6.88
CA GLU A 548 -35.41 12.36 7.86
C GLU A 548 -34.62 12.99 9.04
N LEU A 549 -33.47 12.41 9.40
CA LEU A 549 -32.60 12.88 10.48
C LEU A 549 -31.49 13.85 10.03
N CYS A 550 -31.25 14.01 8.72
CA CYS A 550 -30.23 14.93 8.17
C CYS A 550 -30.69 16.39 8.17
N VAL A 551 -30.93 16.92 9.37
CA VAL A 551 -31.34 18.31 9.63
C VAL A 551 -30.17 19.17 10.11
N GLU A 552 -30.33 20.49 10.02
CA GLU A 552 -29.36 21.46 10.53
C GLU A 552 -29.11 21.24 12.04
N GLY A 553 -27.84 21.26 12.44
CA GLY A 553 -27.39 20.97 13.81
C GLY A 553 -27.27 19.49 14.17
N ALA A 554 -27.68 18.55 13.32
CA ALA A 554 -27.50 17.12 13.56
C ALA A 554 -26.01 16.73 13.47
N LYS A 555 -25.48 16.02 14.49
CA LYS A 555 -24.09 15.58 14.50
C LYS A 555 -23.86 14.38 13.59
N ILE A 556 -22.76 14.42 12.83
CA ILE A 556 -22.44 13.36 11.87
C ILE A 556 -22.16 12.02 12.56
N ILE A 557 -21.49 12.03 13.72
CA ILE A 557 -21.20 10.80 14.47
C ILE A 557 -22.47 10.09 14.96
N ASP A 558 -23.46 10.85 15.45
CA ASP A 558 -24.71 10.30 15.99
C ASP A 558 -25.56 9.68 14.87
N LEU A 559 -25.61 10.33 13.70
CA LEU A 559 -26.27 9.82 12.50
C LEU A 559 -25.62 8.52 11.98
N CYS A 560 -24.28 8.44 11.97
CA CYS A 560 -23.56 7.23 11.62
C CYS A 560 -23.86 6.06 12.57
N ILE A 561 -23.89 6.32 13.88
CA ILE A 561 -24.20 5.31 14.91
C ILE A 561 -25.65 4.82 14.79
N GLU A 562 -26.62 5.72 14.58
CA GLU A 562 -28.02 5.33 14.40
C GLU A 562 -28.22 4.53 13.10
N GLY A 563 -27.54 4.88 12.02
CA GLY A 563 -27.56 4.13 10.76
C GLY A 563 -27.06 2.68 10.92
N ASP A 564 -25.91 2.50 11.58
CA ASP A 564 -25.33 1.18 11.84
C ASP A 564 -26.29 0.32 12.68
N LYS A 565 -26.81 0.90 13.76
CA LYS A 565 -27.83 0.30 14.65
C LYS A 565 -29.11 -0.09 13.90
N LEU A 566 -29.57 0.72 12.95
CA LEU A 566 -30.75 0.43 12.14
C LEU A 566 -30.50 -0.69 11.11
N LEU A 567 -29.29 -0.79 10.55
CA LEU A 567 -28.87 -1.90 9.67
C LEU A 567 -28.81 -3.23 10.43
N GLU A 568 -28.25 -3.23 11.64
CA GLU A 568 -28.21 -4.40 12.52
C GLU A 568 -29.61 -4.85 12.93
N GLN A 569 -30.52 -3.93 13.26
CA GLN A 569 -31.92 -4.26 13.54
C GLN A 569 -32.65 -4.84 12.32
N GLY A 570 -32.48 -4.23 11.14
CA GLY A 570 -33.12 -4.67 9.90
C GLY A 570 -32.66 -6.06 9.46
N THR A 571 -31.35 -6.30 9.44
CA THR A 571 -30.79 -7.63 9.16
C THR A 571 -31.09 -8.63 10.28
N GLY A 572 -31.09 -8.19 11.53
CA GLY A 572 -31.52 -8.94 12.71
C GLY A 572 -32.93 -9.52 12.58
N ALA A 573 -33.89 -8.78 12.01
CA ALA A 573 -35.29 -9.22 11.88
C ALA A 573 -35.51 -10.37 10.86
N VAL A 574 -34.74 -10.42 9.78
CA VAL A 574 -34.94 -11.36 8.66
C VAL A 574 -34.09 -12.63 8.78
N TYR A 575 -34.42 -13.69 8.03
CA TYR A 575 -33.59 -14.93 7.92
C TYR A 575 -33.12 -15.56 9.26
N ASN A 576 -33.99 -15.53 10.28
CA ASN A 576 -33.67 -16.05 11.64
C ASN A 576 -33.78 -17.58 11.80
N LYS A 577 -34.30 -18.31 10.80
CA LYS A 577 -34.39 -19.78 10.82
C LYS A 577 -33.11 -20.38 10.24
N SER A 578 -32.43 -21.23 11.01
CA SER A 578 -31.25 -21.96 10.53
C SER A 578 -31.58 -22.85 9.32
N VAL A 579 -30.71 -22.85 8.31
CA VAL A 579 -30.84 -23.69 7.11
C VAL A 579 -29.78 -24.79 7.17
N LYS A 580 -30.20 -26.06 7.05
CA LYS A 580 -29.35 -27.25 7.17
C LYS A 580 -28.50 -27.26 8.48
N GLY A 581 -29.05 -26.72 9.57
CA GLY A 581 -28.40 -26.60 10.88
C GLY A 581 -27.53 -25.35 11.06
N ALA A 582 -27.10 -24.68 10.00
CA ALA A 582 -26.28 -23.46 10.06
C ALA A 582 -27.14 -22.20 10.24
N LYS A 583 -26.63 -21.22 10.99
CA LYS A 583 -27.15 -19.84 10.98
C LYS A 583 -26.72 -19.14 9.68
N ILE A 584 -27.60 -18.36 9.09
CA ILE A 584 -27.29 -17.55 7.90
C ILE A 584 -26.49 -16.30 8.33
N PRO A 585 -25.28 -16.05 7.78
CA PRO A 585 -24.51 -14.85 8.10
C PRO A 585 -25.16 -13.60 7.49
N LYS A 586 -25.34 -12.56 8.29
CA LYS A 586 -26.08 -11.34 7.93
C LYS A 586 -25.61 -10.16 8.78
N GLY A 587 -25.70 -8.94 8.26
CA GLY A 587 -25.24 -7.75 8.96
C GLY A 587 -24.91 -6.59 8.03
N VAL A 588 -24.12 -5.65 8.53
CA VAL A 588 -23.58 -4.51 7.77
C VAL A 588 -22.62 -5.00 6.68
N ALA A 589 -22.81 -4.54 5.45
CA ALA A 589 -21.91 -4.77 4.30
C ALA A 589 -21.10 -3.53 3.90
N PHE A 590 -21.56 -2.34 4.32
CA PHE A 590 -20.78 -1.13 4.31
C PHE A 590 -21.26 -0.26 5.49
N PRO A 591 -20.38 0.19 6.41
CA PRO A 591 -20.78 1.02 7.54
C PRO A 591 -21.45 2.31 7.08
N THR A 592 -22.23 2.92 7.96
CA THR A 592 -22.87 4.21 7.68
C THR A 592 -21.79 5.29 7.61
N THR A 593 -21.69 5.93 6.46
CA THR A 593 -20.79 7.05 6.20
C THR A 593 -21.56 8.24 5.66
N ILE A 594 -21.15 9.43 6.10
CA ILE A 594 -21.88 10.68 5.90
C ILE A 594 -20.84 11.76 5.61
N SER A 595 -20.48 11.90 4.34
CA SER A 595 -19.48 12.87 3.88
C SER A 595 -20.16 14.17 3.47
N ILE A 596 -19.59 15.34 3.75
CA ILE A 596 -20.21 16.65 3.42
C ILE A 596 -19.37 17.44 2.41
N ASN A 597 -20.00 18.30 1.61
CA ASN A 597 -19.37 19.26 0.70
C ASN A 597 -18.21 18.66 -0.14
N ASN A 598 -16.97 19.07 0.11
CA ASN A 598 -15.76 18.66 -0.61
C ASN A 598 -15.21 17.29 -0.19
N VAL A 599 -15.66 16.74 0.96
CA VAL A 599 -15.34 15.37 1.40
C VAL A 599 -15.96 14.41 0.39
N VAL A 600 -15.18 13.47 -0.14
CA VAL A 600 -15.60 12.56 -1.21
C VAL A 600 -16.40 11.38 -0.66
N SER A 601 -15.83 10.65 0.31
CA SER A 601 -16.40 9.40 0.82
C SER A 601 -15.81 8.99 2.18
N HIS A 602 -16.35 7.89 2.73
CA HIS A 602 -15.85 7.13 3.88
C HIS A 602 -15.86 7.84 5.25
N PHE A 603 -16.23 9.12 5.33
CA PHE A 603 -16.28 9.84 6.61
C PHE A 603 -17.31 9.23 7.58
N SER A 604 -16.81 8.66 8.69
CA SER A 604 -17.59 8.03 9.75
C SER A 604 -16.78 8.06 11.06
N PRO A 605 -16.68 9.22 11.73
CA PRO A 605 -15.70 9.48 12.79
C PRO A 605 -15.92 8.63 14.06
N LEU A 606 -14.88 8.58 14.89
CA LEU A 606 -14.91 7.98 16.23
C LEU A 606 -15.01 9.06 17.31
N ALA A 607 -15.46 8.69 18.51
CA ALA A 607 -15.69 9.65 19.60
C ALA A 607 -14.40 10.34 20.11
N SER A 608 -13.21 9.78 19.83
CA SER A 608 -11.93 10.41 20.16
C SER A 608 -11.31 11.25 19.03
N ASP A 609 -11.99 11.42 17.89
CA ASP A 609 -11.51 12.26 16.79
C ASP A 609 -11.92 13.73 16.95
N PRO A 610 -11.07 14.71 16.59
CA PRO A 610 -11.42 16.14 16.66
C PRO A 610 -12.69 16.48 15.87
N GLN A 611 -12.86 15.84 14.70
CA GLN A 611 -13.99 16.01 13.79
C GLN A 611 -15.27 15.29 14.27
N SER A 612 -15.27 14.59 15.41
CA SER A 612 -16.49 14.01 16.01
C SER A 612 -17.54 15.06 16.42
N SER A 613 -17.09 16.30 16.64
CA SER A 613 -17.91 17.46 16.94
C SER A 613 -18.70 17.99 15.73
N GLN A 614 -18.38 17.56 14.51
CA GLN A 614 -18.92 18.09 13.27
C GLN A 614 -20.42 17.81 13.14
N ALA A 615 -21.19 18.87 12.90
CA ALA A 615 -22.62 18.84 12.67
C ALA A 615 -22.97 19.39 11.28
N LEU A 616 -24.12 18.98 10.76
CA LEU A 616 -24.64 19.43 9.48
C LEU A 616 -25.08 20.90 9.55
N ALA A 617 -24.56 21.72 8.63
CA ALA A 617 -25.02 23.09 8.42
C ALA A 617 -26.13 23.14 7.36
N LYS A 618 -26.89 24.23 7.33
CA LYS A 618 -27.82 24.51 6.23
C LYS A 618 -27.07 24.57 4.89
N ASP A 619 -27.71 24.06 3.84
CA ASP A 619 -27.18 24.02 2.48
C ASP A 619 -25.89 23.15 2.32
N ASP A 620 -25.56 22.28 3.29
CA ASP A 620 -24.51 21.27 3.13
C ASP A 620 -24.89 20.20 2.09
N VAL A 621 -23.94 19.81 1.24
CA VAL A 621 -24.08 18.73 0.25
C VAL A 621 -23.64 17.40 0.88
N VAL A 622 -24.61 16.67 1.44
CA VAL A 622 -24.38 15.47 2.25
C VAL A 622 -24.52 14.21 1.40
N LYS A 623 -23.49 13.35 1.40
CA LYS A 623 -23.48 12.04 0.77
C LYS A 623 -23.70 10.97 1.83
N LEU A 624 -24.84 10.30 1.80
CA LEU A 624 -25.13 9.12 2.62
C LEU A 624 -24.67 7.88 1.86
N HIS A 625 -23.83 7.03 2.45
CA HIS A 625 -23.37 5.77 1.85
C HIS A 625 -23.31 4.67 2.92
N LEU A 626 -24.05 3.59 2.69
CA LEU A 626 -24.27 2.48 3.63
C LEU A 626 -24.66 1.17 2.89
N GLY A 627 -24.55 0.02 3.56
CA GLY A 627 -24.87 -1.28 2.95
C GLY A 627 -25.16 -2.41 3.94
N ALA A 628 -25.92 -3.42 3.49
CA ALA A 628 -26.28 -4.62 4.25
C ALA A 628 -25.99 -5.91 3.44
N HIS A 629 -25.82 -7.05 4.11
CA HIS A 629 -25.78 -8.36 3.45
C HIS A 629 -26.68 -9.40 4.09
N ILE A 630 -27.14 -10.34 3.27
CA ILE A 630 -27.83 -11.57 3.67
C ILE A 630 -27.11 -12.75 3.01
N ASP A 631 -26.65 -13.73 3.80
CA ASP A 631 -25.89 -14.91 3.37
C ASP A 631 -24.62 -14.58 2.55
N GLY A 632 -24.03 -13.41 2.80
CA GLY A 632 -22.88 -12.90 2.03
C GLY A 632 -23.25 -12.18 0.72
N PHE A 633 -24.53 -12.05 0.37
CA PHE A 633 -24.97 -11.26 -0.78
C PHE A 633 -25.29 -9.84 -0.30
N ALA A 634 -24.46 -8.88 -0.72
CA ALA A 634 -24.51 -7.50 -0.28
C ALA A 634 -25.39 -6.63 -1.19
N ALA A 635 -26.07 -5.63 -0.61
CA ALA A 635 -26.55 -4.47 -1.32
C ALA A 635 -25.92 -3.23 -0.68
N VAL A 636 -25.27 -2.42 -1.50
CA VAL A 636 -24.64 -1.16 -1.10
C VAL A 636 -25.29 -0.03 -1.89
N SER A 637 -25.62 1.07 -1.21
CA SER A 637 -26.34 2.20 -1.77
C SER A 637 -25.78 3.51 -1.24
N ALA A 638 -25.76 4.52 -2.10
CA ALA A 638 -25.43 5.89 -1.71
C ALA A 638 -26.27 6.90 -2.49
N GLU A 639 -26.58 8.02 -1.86
CA GLU A 639 -27.20 9.18 -2.51
C GLU A 639 -26.69 10.49 -1.91
N THR A 640 -26.88 11.57 -2.66
CA THR A 640 -26.56 12.93 -2.21
C THR A 640 -27.82 13.73 -1.96
N LEU A 641 -27.90 14.36 -0.79
CA LEU A 641 -28.95 15.28 -0.36
C LEU A 641 -28.38 16.67 -0.03
N VAL A 642 -29.26 17.66 0.14
CA VAL A 642 -28.91 18.99 0.64
C VAL A 642 -29.76 19.36 1.84
N VAL A 643 -29.11 19.80 2.92
CA VAL A 643 -29.74 20.10 4.21
C VAL A 643 -30.62 21.35 4.11
N GLY A 644 -31.90 21.21 4.45
CA GLY A 644 -32.89 22.30 4.40
C GLY A 644 -33.55 22.53 3.03
N ALA A 645 -33.16 21.78 2.00
CA ALA A 645 -33.76 21.87 0.66
C ALA A 645 -35.20 21.33 0.63
N SER A 646 -36.06 21.99 -0.15
CA SER A 646 -37.50 21.74 -0.26
C SER A 646 -38.02 22.05 -1.68
N ALA A 647 -39.30 21.78 -1.98
CA ALA A 647 -39.87 22.14 -3.28
C ALA A 647 -40.00 23.67 -3.44
N GLU A 648 -40.22 24.33 -2.31
CA GLU A 648 -40.30 25.78 -2.12
C GLU A 648 -38.90 26.42 -2.18
N ASN A 649 -37.90 25.81 -1.52
CA ASN A 649 -36.49 26.23 -1.55
C ASN A 649 -35.61 25.14 -2.19
N PRO A 650 -35.61 25.01 -3.52
CA PRO A 650 -34.84 24.02 -4.24
C PRO A 650 -33.35 24.38 -4.29
N VAL A 651 -32.49 23.36 -4.42
CA VAL A 651 -31.06 23.52 -4.64
C VAL A 651 -30.81 24.16 -6.00
N THR A 652 -29.88 25.14 -6.04
CA THR A 652 -29.50 25.91 -7.24
C THR A 652 -27.98 26.05 -7.36
N GLY A 653 -27.50 26.60 -8.49
CA GLY A 653 -26.08 26.88 -8.75
C GLY A 653 -25.19 25.62 -8.78
N ARG A 654 -23.91 25.77 -8.43
CA ARG A 654 -22.90 24.68 -8.50
C ARG A 654 -23.25 23.43 -7.67
N ARG A 655 -24.04 23.58 -6.60
CA ARG A 655 -24.59 22.44 -5.84
C ARG A 655 -25.59 21.64 -6.69
N ALA A 656 -26.49 22.33 -7.41
CA ALA A 656 -27.44 21.68 -8.30
C ALA A 656 -26.75 21.07 -9.53
N ASP A 657 -25.78 21.78 -10.12
CA ASP A 657 -24.98 21.26 -11.24
C ASP A 657 -24.33 19.91 -10.91
N VAL A 658 -23.63 19.80 -9.78
CA VAL A 658 -22.89 18.57 -9.44
C VAL A 658 -23.83 17.41 -9.08
N ILE A 659 -24.93 17.68 -8.36
CA ILE A 659 -25.93 16.65 -8.03
C ILE A 659 -26.65 16.17 -9.28
N LYS A 660 -27.01 17.08 -10.20
CA LYS A 660 -27.63 16.73 -11.48
C LYS A 660 -26.67 15.94 -12.36
N ALA A 661 -25.41 16.35 -12.46
CA ALA A 661 -24.37 15.63 -13.18
C ALA A 661 -24.18 14.20 -12.65
N ALA A 662 -24.03 14.03 -11.33
CA ALA A 662 -23.85 12.73 -10.70
C ALA A 662 -25.06 11.82 -10.91
N TRP A 663 -26.29 12.33 -10.74
CA TRP A 663 -27.50 11.53 -10.98
C TRP A 663 -27.65 11.14 -12.45
N THR A 664 -27.48 12.08 -13.39
CA THR A 664 -27.58 11.78 -14.83
C THR A 664 -26.48 10.81 -15.27
N ALA A 665 -25.29 10.90 -14.68
CA ALA A 665 -24.20 9.95 -14.93
C ALA A 665 -24.52 8.55 -14.37
N ALA A 666 -25.15 8.47 -13.19
CA ALA A 666 -25.66 7.21 -12.64
C ALA A 666 -26.74 6.59 -13.56
N GLU A 667 -27.69 7.38 -14.03
CA GLU A 667 -28.71 6.91 -14.98
C GLU A 667 -28.14 6.40 -16.31
N VAL A 668 -27.10 7.05 -16.84
CA VAL A 668 -26.35 6.58 -18.01
C VAL A 668 -25.56 5.30 -17.69
N ALA A 669 -24.93 5.22 -16.52
CA ALA A 669 -24.19 4.03 -16.08
C ALA A 669 -25.12 2.80 -15.93
N MET A 670 -26.31 2.95 -15.35
CA MET A 670 -27.32 1.87 -15.25
C MET A 670 -27.69 1.26 -16.62
N ARG A 671 -27.62 2.06 -17.69
CA ARG A 671 -27.98 1.68 -19.07
C ARG A 671 -26.77 1.18 -19.88
N THR A 672 -25.55 1.56 -19.48
CA THR A 672 -24.28 1.21 -20.13
C THR A 672 -23.63 -0.03 -19.52
N VAL A 673 -23.87 -0.31 -18.23
CA VAL A 673 -23.53 -1.58 -17.57
C VAL A 673 -24.53 -2.65 -18.02
N LYS A 674 -24.22 -3.31 -19.14
CA LYS A 674 -25.00 -4.38 -19.77
C LYS A 674 -24.08 -5.45 -20.35
N VAL A 675 -24.58 -6.67 -20.50
CA VAL A 675 -23.88 -7.81 -21.12
C VAL A 675 -23.27 -7.40 -22.47
N GLY A 676 -22.01 -7.76 -22.69
CA GLY A 676 -21.27 -7.49 -23.92
C GLY A 676 -20.65 -6.08 -24.03
N ASN A 677 -21.08 -5.11 -23.21
CA ASN A 677 -20.36 -3.84 -23.09
C ASN A 677 -19.03 -4.02 -22.33
N LYS A 678 -18.09 -3.10 -22.55
CA LYS A 678 -16.84 -2.98 -21.79
C LYS A 678 -16.98 -1.94 -20.68
N ASN A 679 -16.20 -2.11 -19.62
CA ASN A 679 -16.07 -1.13 -18.53
C ASN A 679 -15.73 0.28 -19.01
N TRP A 680 -14.78 0.41 -19.96
CA TRP A 680 -14.38 1.69 -20.55
C TRP A 680 -15.52 2.51 -21.15
N ALA A 681 -16.53 1.88 -21.75
CA ALA A 681 -17.69 2.59 -22.30
C ALA A 681 -18.52 3.30 -21.21
N VAL A 682 -18.50 2.78 -19.97
CA VAL A 682 -19.13 3.43 -18.82
C VAL A 682 -18.29 4.62 -18.36
N THR A 683 -16.96 4.46 -18.27
CA THR A 683 -16.00 5.53 -17.95
C THR A 683 -16.12 6.72 -18.90
N GLU A 684 -16.17 6.46 -20.21
CA GLU A 684 -16.31 7.47 -21.26
C GLU A 684 -17.67 8.19 -21.19
N ALA A 685 -18.76 7.43 -21.03
CA ALA A 685 -20.10 8.00 -20.95
C ALA A 685 -20.30 8.86 -19.69
N VAL A 686 -19.82 8.40 -18.53
CA VAL A 686 -19.85 9.19 -17.28
C VAL A 686 -18.99 10.46 -17.40
N GLY A 687 -17.85 10.39 -18.08
CA GLY A 687 -17.02 11.56 -18.41
C GLY A 687 -17.76 12.60 -19.27
N ARG A 688 -18.41 12.17 -20.35
CA ARG A 688 -19.24 13.03 -21.21
C ARG A 688 -20.37 13.70 -20.43
N VAL A 689 -21.12 12.94 -19.62
CA VAL A 689 -22.23 13.48 -18.83
C VAL A 689 -21.75 14.53 -17.83
N ALA A 690 -20.66 14.29 -17.10
CA ALA A 690 -20.14 15.24 -16.12
C ALA A 690 -19.72 16.58 -16.76
N GLN A 691 -19.16 16.53 -17.97
CA GLN A 691 -18.71 17.72 -18.70
C GLN A 691 -19.85 18.69 -19.04
N ALA A 692 -21.06 18.20 -19.32
CA ALA A 692 -22.22 19.05 -19.64
C ALA A 692 -22.65 20.00 -18.51
N TRP A 693 -22.25 19.72 -17.26
CA TRP A 693 -22.47 20.57 -16.10
C TRP A 693 -21.19 21.30 -15.61
N GLU A 694 -20.12 21.31 -16.41
CA GLU A 694 -18.78 21.79 -16.01
C GLU A 694 -18.24 21.04 -14.77
N CYS A 695 -18.46 19.74 -14.69
CA CYS A 695 -18.05 18.89 -13.56
C CYS A 695 -17.08 17.80 -14.03
N LYS A 696 -16.37 17.17 -13.07
CA LYS A 696 -15.48 16.03 -13.33
C LYS A 696 -15.85 14.82 -12.48
N PRO A 697 -15.83 13.58 -13.01
CA PRO A 697 -15.84 12.40 -12.16
C PRO A 697 -14.58 12.38 -11.30
N VAL A 698 -14.65 11.87 -10.07
CA VAL A 698 -13.50 11.89 -9.15
C VAL A 698 -12.42 10.92 -9.63
N GLU A 699 -11.17 11.39 -9.72
CA GLU A 699 -10.03 10.63 -10.27
C GLU A 699 -9.81 9.31 -9.51
N GLY A 700 -9.75 8.20 -10.26
CA GLY A 700 -9.36 6.89 -9.76
C GLY A 700 -10.42 6.10 -8.99
N MET A 701 -11.64 6.63 -8.79
CA MET A 701 -12.69 5.94 -8.03
C MET A 701 -13.19 4.67 -8.75
N LEU A 702 -13.55 3.63 -7.97
CA LEU A 702 -13.75 2.26 -8.48
C LEU A 702 -15.14 1.68 -8.19
N SER A 703 -15.94 1.48 -9.24
CA SER A 703 -17.06 0.53 -9.22
C SER A 703 -16.55 -0.90 -9.36
N CYS A 704 -17.15 -1.87 -8.66
CA CYS A 704 -16.59 -3.22 -8.54
C CYS A 704 -17.64 -4.33 -8.74
N GLN A 705 -17.20 -5.46 -9.29
CA GLN A 705 -17.97 -6.70 -9.31
C GLN A 705 -18.18 -7.22 -7.88
N GLN A 706 -19.41 -7.65 -7.58
CA GLN A 706 -19.79 -8.24 -6.31
C GLN A 706 -20.10 -9.73 -6.48
N THR A 707 -19.69 -10.54 -5.51
CA THR A 707 -20.03 -11.96 -5.39
C THR A 707 -20.30 -12.29 -3.92
N GLN A 708 -20.62 -13.55 -3.60
CA GLN A 708 -20.87 -13.94 -2.21
C GLN A 708 -19.64 -13.67 -1.34
N ASN A 709 -19.81 -12.84 -0.31
CA ASN A 709 -18.78 -12.37 0.62
C ASN A 709 -17.69 -11.46 0.03
N VAL A 710 -17.86 -10.89 -1.18
CA VAL A 710 -16.89 -9.97 -1.80
C VAL A 710 -17.62 -8.81 -2.47
N ILE A 711 -17.31 -7.56 -2.09
CA ILE A 711 -17.86 -6.36 -2.75
C ILE A 711 -16.89 -5.72 -3.75
N ASP A 712 -15.59 -5.98 -3.61
CA ASP A 712 -14.52 -5.33 -4.36
C ASP A 712 -13.79 -6.32 -5.28
N GLY A 713 -14.56 -7.09 -6.06
CA GLY A 713 -14.09 -8.11 -7.00
C GLY A 713 -13.24 -7.59 -8.16
N LYS A 714 -12.65 -8.54 -8.92
CA LYS A 714 -11.58 -8.26 -9.89
C LYS A 714 -12.01 -7.42 -11.10
N LYS A 715 -13.20 -7.65 -11.67
CA LYS A 715 -13.74 -6.78 -12.73
C LYS A 715 -14.20 -5.46 -12.10
N ARG A 716 -13.68 -4.34 -12.62
CA ARG A 716 -13.93 -2.99 -12.10
C ARG A 716 -14.22 -2.01 -13.23
N ILE A 717 -14.82 -0.87 -12.87
CA ILE A 717 -14.96 0.33 -13.70
C ILE A 717 -14.26 1.46 -12.96
N ILE A 718 -13.45 2.27 -13.65
CA ILE A 718 -12.71 3.39 -13.06
C ILE A 718 -13.29 4.72 -13.54
N LEU A 719 -13.40 5.70 -12.64
CA LEU A 719 -13.79 7.07 -12.96
C LEU A 719 -12.56 7.93 -13.23
N ASN A 720 -12.64 8.79 -14.26
CA ASN A 720 -11.63 9.80 -14.61
C ASN A 720 -10.16 9.36 -14.38
N PRO A 721 -9.69 8.22 -14.94
CA PRO A 721 -8.38 7.67 -14.61
C PRO A 721 -7.23 8.55 -15.12
N SER A 722 -6.16 8.65 -14.32
CA SER A 722 -4.90 9.25 -14.76
C SER A 722 -4.18 8.43 -15.83
N GLU A 723 -3.22 9.03 -16.54
CA GLU A 723 -2.45 8.36 -17.60
C GLU A 723 -1.66 7.13 -17.14
N THR A 724 -1.32 7.04 -15.85
CA THR A 724 -0.76 5.83 -15.24
C THR A 724 -1.85 4.77 -15.05
N GLN A 725 -2.95 5.13 -14.39
CA GLN A 725 -4.10 4.23 -14.15
C GLN A 725 -4.64 3.64 -15.47
N LYS A 726 -4.74 4.43 -16.55
CA LYS A 726 -5.17 3.95 -17.88
C LYS A 726 -4.32 2.81 -18.46
N ARG A 727 -3.04 2.71 -18.10
CA ARG A 727 -2.11 1.69 -18.63
C ARG A 727 -2.23 0.37 -17.87
N ASP A 728 -2.44 0.47 -16.56
CA ASP A 728 -2.45 -0.64 -15.62
C ASP A 728 -3.86 -1.24 -15.40
N PHE A 729 -4.92 -0.47 -15.70
CA PHE A 729 -6.30 -0.91 -15.48
C PHE A 729 -6.81 -1.90 -16.55
N GLU A 730 -7.41 -2.99 -16.09
CA GLU A 730 -7.87 -4.09 -16.95
C GLU A 730 -9.14 -3.73 -17.74
N ALA A 731 -9.17 -4.05 -19.03
CA ALA A 731 -10.36 -3.89 -19.87
C ALA A 731 -11.30 -5.09 -19.71
N ALA A 732 -12.35 -4.94 -18.91
CA ALA A 732 -13.31 -6.00 -18.60
C ALA A 732 -14.58 -5.89 -19.45
N THR A 733 -15.05 -7.02 -19.97
CA THR A 733 -16.39 -7.16 -20.59
C THR A 733 -17.39 -7.69 -19.56
N PHE A 734 -18.57 -7.07 -19.51
CA PHE A 734 -19.68 -7.50 -18.65
C PHE A 734 -20.33 -8.78 -19.19
N ALA A 735 -20.60 -9.76 -18.31
CA ALA A 735 -21.24 -11.03 -18.66
C ALA A 735 -22.62 -11.20 -18.00
N GLU A 736 -23.34 -12.26 -18.40
CA GLU A 736 -24.54 -12.70 -17.67
C GLU A 736 -24.17 -13.31 -16.30
N GLU A 737 -25.13 -13.30 -15.39
CA GLU A 737 -25.01 -13.75 -13.99
C GLU A 737 -24.02 -12.95 -13.11
N GLU A 738 -23.55 -11.80 -13.58
CA GLU A 738 -22.71 -10.89 -12.79
C GLU A 738 -23.52 -9.84 -12.00
N VAL A 739 -23.03 -9.47 -10.82
CA VAL A 739 -23.54 -8.34 -10.01
C VAL A 739 -22.43 -7.31 -9.84
N TYR A 740 -22.77 -6.02 -9.85
CA TYR A 740 -21.84 -4.90 -9.66
C TYR A 740 -22.38 -3.89 -8.66
N GLY A 741 -21.50 -3.40 -7.79
CA GLY A 741 -21.69 -2.13 -7.07
C GLY A 741 -21.12 -1.02 -7.93
N VAL A 742 -22.00 -0.18 -8.48
CA VAL A 742 -21.64 0.93 -9.36
C VAL A 742 -21.71 2.21 -8.55
N ASP A 743 -20.56 2.84 -8.36
CA ASP A 743 -20.38 4.06 -7.58
C ASP A 743 -19.99 5.21 -8.51
N ILE A 744 -20.80 6.26 -8.53
CA ILE A 744 -20.65 7.42 -9.40
C ILE A 744 -20.43 8.66 -8.54
N LEU A 745 -19.16 9.07 -8.42
CA LEU A 745 -18.74 10.26 -7.70
C LEU A 745 -18.31 11.35 -8.70
N VAL A 746 -18.91 12.53 -8.57
CA VAL A 746 -18.64 13.71 -9.41
C VAL A 746 -18.34 14.91 -8.52
N SER A 747 -17.29 15.66 -8.85
CA SER A 747 -16.89 16.92 -8.21
C SER A 747 -17.25 18.11 -9.09
N SER A 748 -17.58 19.24 -8.46
CA SER A 748 -17.74 20.55 -9.11
C SER A 748 -16.41 21.25 -9.42
N GLY A 749 -15.27 20.63 -9.10
CA GLY A 749 -13.91 21.13 -9.38
C GLY A 749 -13.39 20.78 -10.78
N GLU A 750 -12.37 21.50 -11.23
CA GLU A 750 -11.91 21.50 -12.63
C GLU A 750 -11.19 20.21 -13.08
N ASP A 751 -10.46 19.54 -12.19
CA ASP A 751 -9.70 18.32 -12.50
C ASP A 751 -10.26 17.04 -11.88
N GLY A 752 -11.14 17.17 -10.87
CA GLY A 752 -11.75 16.05 -10.15
C GLY A 752 -10.81 15.30 -9.21
N LYS A 753 -9.63 15.85 -8.86
CA LYS A 753 -8.67 15.13 -8.01
C LYS A 753 -9.03 15.17 -6.53
N ALA A 754 -8.98 13.99 -5.91
CA ALA A 754 -9.08 13.83 -4.48
C ALA A 754 -7.68 13.63 -3.84
N ARG A 755 -7.53 14.01 -2.56
CA ARG A 755 -6.31 13.83 -1.76
C ARG A 755 -6.68 13.35 -0.35
N VAL A 756 -5.74 12.68 0.33
CA VAL A 756 -5.87 12.41 1.77
C VAL A 756 -5.53 13.69 2.54
N GLU A 757 -6.31 14.00 3.57
CA GLU A 757 -6.06 15.10 4.52
C GLU A 757 -5.95 14.53 5.95
N GLU A 758 -5.93 15.36 7.00
CA GLU A 758 -5.66 14.93 8.39
C GLU A 758 -6.73 13.99 9.02
N SER A 759 -7.83 13.71 8.30
CA SER A 759 -8.86 12.78 8.77
C SER A 759 -8.35 11.35 8.89
N ARG A 760 -8.49 10.79 10.08
CA ARG A 760 -8.10 9.41 10.36
C ARG A 760 -9.04 8.42 9.68
N THR A 761 -8.46 7.38 9.09
CA THR A 761 -9.21 6.23 8.55
C THR A 761 -9.87 5.44 9.68
N THR A 762 -11.20 5.38 9.67
CA THR A 762 -12.02 4.65 10.66
C THR A 762 -12.68 3.40 10.09
N ILE A 763 -12.57 3.16 8.78
CA ILE A 763 -13.20 2.05 8.06
C ILE A 763 -12.14 1.18 7.40
N TYR A 764 -12.34 -0.13 7.54
CA TYR A 764 -11.37 -1.16 7.19
C TYR A 764 -12.09 -2.41 6.67
N GLN A 765 -11.46 -3.19 5.78
CA GLN A 765 -11.98 -4.48 5.31
C GLN A 765 -10.90 -5.55 5.46
N ARG A 766 -11.23 -6.70 6.04
CA ARG A 766 -10.30 -7.82 6.15
C ARG A 766 -10.14 -8.51 4.80
N ASP A 767 -8.91 -8.64 4.31
CA ASP A 767 -8.60 -9.55 3.20
C ASP A 767 -8.49 -10.99 3.75
N SER A 768 -9.14 -11.95 3.09
CA SER A 768 -9.09 -13.37 3.46
C SER A 768 -8.16 -14.21 2.58
N THR A 769 -7.57 -13.61 1.55
CA THR A 769 -6.62 -14.25 0.63
C THR A 769 -5.17 -14.06 1.10
N ILE A 770 -4.90 -12.96 1.81
CA ILE A 770 -3.60 -12.65 2.38
C ILE A 770 -3.47 -13.30 3.77
N THR A 771 -2.33 -13.96 4.03
CA THR A 771 -2.00 -14.59 5.31
C THR A 771 -0.63 -14.12 5.78
N TYR A 772 -0.58 -13.56 6.98
CA TYR A 772 0.62 -13.04 7.63
C TYR A 772 0.55 -13.29 9.14
N GLN A 773 1.70 -13.56 9.78
CA GLN A 773 1.76 -13.82 11.22
C GLN A 773 2.16 -12.54 11.97
N LEU A 774 1.16 -11.80 12.44
CA LEU A 774 1.35 -10.54 13.16
C LEU A 774 2.33 -10.69 14.34
N LYS A 775 3.36 -9.85 14.37
CA LYS A 775 4.45 -9.75 15.35
C LYS A 775 4.01 -9.17 16.68
N MET A 776 3.17 -8.12 16.70
CA MET A 776 2.76 -7.50 17.97
C MET A 776 1.67 -8.30 18.69
N LYS A 777 1.73 -8.34 20.02
CA LYS A 777 0.67 -8.94 20.86
C LYS A 777 -0.65 -8.20 20.70
N THR A 778 -0.62 -6.87 20.57
CA THR A 778 -1.79 -6.01 20.34
C THR A 778 -2.45 -6.32 18.99
N SER A 779 -1.69 -6.31 17.89
CA SER A 779 -2.21 -6.62 16.57
C SER A 779 -2.77 -8.04 16.47
N ARG A 780 -2.11 -9.05 17.05
CA ARG A 780 -2.70 -10.40 17.13
C ARG A 780 -4.04 -10.41 17.86
N ALA A 781 -4.18 -9.70 18.96
CA ALA A 781 -5.44 -9.61 19.71
C ALA A 781 -6.54 -8.90 18.90
N VAL A 782 -6.22 -7.75 18.31
CA VAL A 782 -7.15 -6.96 17.48
C VAL A 782 -7.53 -7.70 16.21
N PHE A 783 -6.60 -8.33 15.50
CA PHE A 783 -6.92 -9.10 14.30
C PHE A 783 -7.72 -10.36 14.63
N SER A 784 -7.48 -11.00 15.79
CA SER A 784 -8.32 -12.09 16.30
C SER A 784 -9.72 -11.63 16.71
N GLU A 785 -9.91 -10.33 16.98
CA GLU A 785 -11.22 -9.71 17.25
C GLU A 785 -11.91 -9.35 15.94
N VAL A 786 -11.19 -8.74 14.99
CA VAL A 786 -11.64 -8.49 13.61
C VAL A 786 -12.12 -9.80 12.97
N GLN A 787 -11.36 -10.89 13.04
CA GLN A 787 -11.78 -12.21 12.54
C GLN A 787 -13.08 -12.78 13.17
N LYS A 788 -13.48 -12.30 14.35
CA LYS A 788 -14.70 -12.75 15.06
C LYS A 788 -15.90 -11.83 14.83
N LYS A 789 -15.66 -10.52 14.69
CA LYS A 789 -16.70 -9.49 14.62
C LYS A 789 -16.89 -8.92 13.20
N ALA A 790 -15.81 -8.68 12.48
CA ALA A 790 -15.87 -8.30 11.07
C ALA A 790 -15.97 -9.55 10.18
N GLY A 791 -16.89 -9.52 9.21
CA GLY A 791 -17.06 -10.59 8.24
C GLY A 791 -16.00 -10.58 7.14
N SER A 792 -16.46 -10.56 5.90
CA SER A 792 -15.62 -10.31 4.70
C SER A 792 -15.85 -8.91 4.10
N PHE A 793 -16.65 -8.09 4.78
CA PHE A 793 -17.07 -6.76 4.36
C PHE A 793 -16.33 -5.66 5.14
N PRO A 794 -16.33 -4.42 4.64
CA PRO A 794 -15.91 -3.27 5.42
C PRO A 794 -16.65 -3.16 6.76
N PHE A 795 -15.91 -2.78 7.79
CA PHE A 795 -16.36 -2.54 9.16
C PHE A 795 -15.77 -1.23 9.66
N ASN A 796 -16.45 -0.57 10.60
CA ASN A 796 -15.90 0.59 11.30
C ASN A 796 -15.21 0.15 12.59
N VAL A 797 -14.15 0.86 13.01
CA VAL A 797 -13.44 0.64 14.28
C VAL A 797 -14.37 0.60 15.50
N ARG A 798 -15.54 1.27 15.47
CA ARG A 798 -16.60 1.20 16.51
C ARG A 798 -17.06 -0.23 16.86
N VAL A 799 -16.83 -1.21 15.99
CA VAL A 799 -17.17 -2.64 16.22
C VAL A 799 -16.20 -3.33 17.20
N LEU A 800 -15.03 -2.73 17.46
CA LEU A 800 -13.98 -3.27 18.32
C LEU A 800 -14.10 -2.71 19.76
N GLU A 801 -13.70 -3.52 20.76
CA GLU A 801 -13.91 -3.29 22.20
C GLU A 801 -13.22 -2.04 22.76
N ASP A 802 -12.01 -1.73 22.30
CA ASP A 802 -11.22 -0.60 22.77
C ASP A 802 -10.61 0.12 21.57
N GLU A 803 -10.97 1.40 21.44
CA GLU A 803 -10.63 2.23 20.29
C GLU A 803 -9.12 2.47 20.15
N LYS A 804 -8.39 2.58 21.27
CA LYS A 804 -6.94 2.84 21.29
C LYS A 804 -6.17 1.58 20.91
N ARG A 805 -6.56 0.44 21.50
CA ARG A 805 -6.08 -0.91 21.17
C ARG A 805 -6.30 -1.19 19.70
N ALA A 806 -7.50 -0.93 19.19
CA ALA A 806 -7.87 -1.13 17.80
C ALA A 806 -7.02 -0.29 16.84
N ARG A 807 -6.89 1.02 17.06
CA ARG A 807 -6.05 1.91 16.23
C ARG A 807 -4.61 1.39 16.12
N MET A 808 -3.99 1.05 17.25
CA MET A 808 -2.63 0.51 17.29
C MET A 808 -2.53 -0.86 16.59
N GLY A 809 -3.42 -1.80 16.92
CA GLY A 809 -3.36 -3.17 16.38
C GLY A 809 -3.79 -3.33 14.92
N LEU A 810 -4.41 -2.30 14.32
CA LEU A 810 -4.75 -2.28 12.89
C LEU A 810 -3.60 -1.79 12.02
N GLN A 811 -2.66 -0.97 12.52
CA GLN A 811 -1.55 -0.43 11.72
C GLN A 811 -0.70 -1.54 11.11
N GLU A 812 -0.27 -2.51 11.90
CA GLU A 812 0.49 -3.68 11.42
C GLU A 812 -0.32 -4.54 10.42
N ALA A 813 -1.63 -4.69 10.66
CA ALA A 813 -2.50 -5.45 9.78
C ALA A 813 -2.75 -4.74 8.42
N VAL A 814 -2.69 -3.41 8.39
CA VAL A 814 -2.71 -2.61 7.15
C VAL A 814 -1.37 -2.70 6.42
N GLN A 815 -0.25 -2.52 7.14
CA GLN A 815 1.11 -2.60 6.60
C GLN A 815 1.37 -3.95 5.89
N HIS A 816 0.88 -5.05 6.47
CA HIS A 816 0.96 -6.39 5.89
C HIS A 816 -0.26 -6.81 5.06
N SER A 817 -1.13 -5.86 4.68
CA SER A 817 -2.28 -6.05 3.77
C SER A 817 -3.32 -7.10 4.21
N LEU A 818 -3.29 -7.55 5.47
CA LEU A 818 -4.36 -8.36 6.08
C LEU A 818 -5.68 -7.58 6.18
N VAL A 819 -5.59 -6.24 6.25
CA VAL A 819 -6.71 -5.33 6.37
C VAL A 819 -6.52 -4.14 5.43
N LYS A 820 -7.45 -3.94 4.51
CA LYS A 820 -7.51 -2.85 3.54
C LYS A 820 -8.13 -1.60 4.20
N PRO A 821 -7.47 -0.43 4.20
CA PRO A 821 -8.08 0.83 4.66
C PRO A 821 -9.09 1.39 3.64
N TYR A 822 -10.10 2.09 4.14
CA TYR A 822 -11.01 2.93 3.35
C TYR A 822 -10.82 4.40 3.78
N GLU A 823 -9.81 5.02 3.20
CA GLU A 823 -9.32 6.36 3.56
C GLU A 823 -10.36 7.45 3.25
N VAL A 824 -10.42 8.49 4.09
CA VAL A 824 -11.25 9.67 3.84
C VAL A 824 -10.47 10.60 2.91
N VAL A 825 -11.01 10.85 1.72
CA VAL A 825 -10.38 11.70 0.71
C VAL A 825 -11.23 12.93 0.38
N TYR A 826 -10.54 14.00 -0.02
CA TYR A 826 -11.04 15.37 -0.10
C TYR A 826 -10.74 15.98 -1.46
N THR A 827 -11.70 16.72 -2.01
CA THR A 827 -11.49 17.66 -3.11
C THR A 827 -11.23 19.08 -2.54
N PRO A 828 -10.77 20.07 -3.32
CA PRO A 828 -10.50 21.41 -2.80
C PRO A 828 -11.70 22.02 -2.06
N ALA A 829 -11.44 22.72 -0.95
CA ALA A 829 -12.48 23.14 0.02
C ALA A 829 -13.59 24.04 -0.55
N ASN A 830 -13.36 24.70 -1.69
CA ASN A 830 -14.35 25.50 -2.41
C ASN A 830 -15.21 24.71 -3.41
N THR A 831 -15.13 23.37 -3.41
CA THR A 831 -15.85 22.48 -4.34
C THR A 831 -16.87 21.59 -3.62
N PHE A 832 -17.82 21.06 -4.38
CA PHE A 832 -18.83 20.13 -3.89
C PHE A 832 -18.69 18.79 -4.60
N VAL A 833 -18.87 17.69 -3.87
CA VAL A 833 -18.93 16.33 -4.42
C VAL A 833 -20.34 15.78 -4.26
N ALA A 834 -20.87 15.16 -5.31
CA ALA A 834 -22.07 14.34 -5.26
C ALA A 834 -21.73 12.90 -5.63
N ALA A 835 -22.26 11.95 -4.86
CA ALA A 835 -22.10 10.51 -5.03
C ALA A 835 -23.47 9.83 -5.17
N PHE A 836 -23.55 8.84 -6.06
CA PHE A 836 -24.66 7.89 -6.15
C PHE A 836 -24.09 6.48 -6.38
N HIS A 837 -24.31 5.59 -5.40
CA HIS A 837 -23.93 4.17 -5.48
C HIS A 837 -25.18 3.32 -5.61
N PHE A 838 -25.19 2.38 -6.55
CA PHE A 838 -26.28 1.43 -6.72
C PHE A 838 -25.76 0.01 -7.01
N THR A 839 -26.49 -0.99 -6.54
CA THR A 839 -26.21 -2.41 -6.84
C THR A 839 -27.05 -2.85 -8.05
N ILE A 840 -26.42 -3.45 -9.07
CA ILE A 840 -27.07 -3.85 -10.33
C ILE A 840 -26.67 -5.30 -10.72
N ALA A 841 -27.64 -6.09 -11.20
CA ALA A 841 -27.48 -7.50 -11.55
C ALA A 841 -27.79 -7.76 -13.03
N LEU A 842 -26.90 -8.47 -13.73
CA LEU A 842 -26.97 -8.75 -15.16
C LEU A 842 -27.62 -10.12 -15.41
N LEU A 843 -28.95 -10.13 -15.54
CA LEU A 843 -29.69 -11.35 -15.90
C LEU A 843 -29.83 -11.46 -17.44
N PRO A 844 -30.17 -12.64 -18.00
CA PRO A 844 -30.49 -12.80 -19.43
C PRO A 844 -31.65 -11.92 -19.94
N GLY A 845 -32.42 -11.31 -19.03
CA GLY A 845 -33.44 -10.30 -19.32
C GLY A 845 -32.92 -8.85 -19.41
N GLY A 846 -31.60 -8.64 -19.41
CA GLY A 846 -30.94 -7.32 -19.31
C GLY A 846 -30.65 -6.90 -17.85
N PRO A 847 -30.10 -5.71 -17.61
CA PRO A 847 -29.77 -5.25 -16.26
C PRO A 847 -30.99 -5.14 -15.33
N ALA A 848 -30.84 -5.51 -14.06
CA ALA A 848 -31.82 -5.27 -13.00
C ALA A 848 -31.19 -4.46 -11.87
N MET A 849 -31.85 -3.37 -11.47
CA MET A 849 -31.54 -2.70 -10.22
C MET A 849 -31.85 -3.64 -9.05
N ILE A 850 -30.90 -3.77 -8.13
CA ILE A 850 -31.06 -4.48 -6.85
C ILE A 850 -31.40 -3.46 -5.76
N THR A 851 -30.65 -2.37 -5.68
CA THR A 851 -31.03 -1.21 -4.86
C THR A 851 -32.22 -0.48 -5.46
N LEU A 852 -32.97 0.20 -4.59
CA LEU A 852 -34.11 1.03 -4.98
C LEU A 852 -33.62 2.40 -5.50
N PRO A 853 -34.46 3.18 -6.21
CA PRO A 853 -34.16 4.58 -6.53
C PRO A 853 -33.89 5.42 -5.27
N PRO A 854 -33.17 6.55 -5.38
CA PRO A 854 -32.87 7.41 -4.25
C PRO A 854 -34.13 7.96 -3.59
N VAL A 855 -34.02 8.26 -2.30
CA VAL A 855 -35.12 8.68 -1.43
C VAL A 855 -35.35 10.19 -1.49
N TRP A 856 -34.27 10.96 -1.33
CA TRP A 856 -34.30 12.42 -1.34
C TRP A 856 -34.32 12.97 -2.75
N TYR A 857 -33.48 12.44 -3.66
CA TYR A 857 -33.31 13.06 -4.98
C TYR A 857 -34.59 13.00 -5.83
N LYS A 858 -35.06 14.18 -6.23
CA LYS A 858 -36.20 14.38 -7.12
C LYS A 858 -35.93 15.56 -8.06
N PRO A 859 -36.46 15.55 -9.30
CA PRO A 859 -36.29 16.66 -10.24
C PRO A 859 -36.82 18.02 -9.74
N GLU A 860 -37.79 18.02 -8.83
CA GLU A 860 -38.37 19.24 -8.25
C GLU A 860 -37.43 19.99 -7.28
N LEU A 861 -36.50 19.25 -6.65
CA LEU A 861 -35.60 19.76 -5.60
C LEU A 861 -34.26 20.29 -6.13
N VAL A 862 -33.91 20.01 -7.39
CA VAL A 862 -32.59 20.30 -7.96
C VAL A 862 -32.76 21.05 -9.29
N LYS A 863 -32.55 22.37 -9.27
CA LYS A 863 -32.76 23.27 -10.41
C LYS A 863 -31.40 23.83 -10.87
N THR A 864 -31.01 23.49 -12.09
CA THR A 864 -29.80 23.98 -12.76
C THR A 864 -30.19 24.60 -14.10
N GLU A 865 -29.41 25.57 -14.56
CA GLU A 865 -29.58 26.27 -15.84
C GLU A 865 -28.98 25.48 -17.01
N LYS A 866 -28.17 24.45 -16.72
CA LYS A 866 -27.48 23.61 -17.72
C LYS A 866 -28.23 22.30 -17.94
N GLU A 867 -28.20 21.83 -19.18
CA GLU A 867 -28.72 20.51 -19.57
C GLU A 867 -27.69 19.68 -20.33
N LEU A 868 -27.96 18.38 -20.45
CA LEU A 868 -27.14 17.47 -21.26
C LEU A 868 -27.42 17.73 -22.74
N GLU A 869 -26.48 18.34 -23.46
CA GLU A 869 -26.64 18.63 -24.90
C GLU A 869 -26.54 17.39 -25.80
N ASP A 870 -25.78 16.37 -25.36
CA ASP A 870 -25.41 15.18 -26.13
C ASP A 870 -26.61 14.29 -26.51
N GLU A 871 -26.97 14.27 -27.80
CA GLU A 871 -28.11 13.53 -28.34
C GLU A 871 -27.97 12.00 -28.22
N GLU A 872 -26.75 11.43 -28.28
CA GLU A 872 -26.58 9.98 -28.06
C GLU A 872 -26.98 9.60 -26.64
N LEU A 873 -26.56 10.43 -25.67
CA LEU A 873 -26.81 10.22 -24.25
C LEU A 873 -28.26 10.57 -23.88
N LYS A 874 -28.90 11.55 -24.53
CA LYS A 874 -30.37 11.76 -24.45
C LYS A 874 -31.15 10.52 -24.93
N VAL A 875 -30.82 9.98 -26.11
CA VAL A 875 -31.45 8.77 -26.66
C VAL A 875 -31.20 7.55 -25.78
N LEU A 876 -30.00 7.44 -25.19
CA LEU A 876 -29.70 6.41 -24.19
C LEU A 876 -30.58 6.56 -22.95
N LEU A 877 -30.68 7.76 -22.35
CA LEU A 877 -31.51 8.02 -21.17
C LEU A 877 -33.00 7.72 -21.41
N ALA A 878 -33.52 8.02 -22.61
CA ALA A 878 -34.88 7.67 -23.01
C ALA A 878 -35.13 6.15 -23.10
N ARG A 879 -34.07 5.32 -23.17
CA ARG A 879 -34.19 3.86 -23.21
C ARG A 879 -34.52 3.28 -21.83
N ASN A 880 -35.52 2.40 -21.81
CA ASN A 880 -35.85 1.57 -20.64
C ASN A 880 -34.75 0.53 -20.35
N LEU A 881 -34.39 0.36 -19.07
CA LEU A 881 -33.39 -0.62 -18.61
C LEU A 881 -33.71 -2.06 -19.01
N ARG A 882 -35.01 -2.42 -19.09
CA ARG A 882 -35.49 -3.71 -19.60
C ARG A 882 -36.69 -3.51 -20.51
N GLU A 883 -36.80 -4.37 -21.52
CA GLU A 883 -38.02 -4.48 -22.32
C GLU A 883 -39.12 -5.21 -21.54
N SER A 884 -40.31 -4.60 -21.51
CA SER A 884 -41.47 -5.20 -20.84
C SER A 884 -41.94 -6.50 -21.52
N LYS A 885 -42.56 -7.41 -20.76
CA LYS A 885 -43.26 -8.56 -21.35
C LYS A 885 -44.39 -8.16 -22.33
N LYS A 886 -44.92 -6.92 -22.23
CA LYS A 886 -45.86 -6.35 -23.21
C LYS A 886 -45.18 -5.98 -24.54
N SER A 887 -43.98 -5.41 -24.54
CA SER A 887 -43.26 -5.04 -25.77
C SER A 887 -42.77 -6.27 -26.53
N LYS A 888 -42.24 -7.30 -25.86
CA LYS A 888 -41.91 -8.58 -26.51
C LYS A 888 -43.14 -9.21 -27.19
N LYS A 889 -44.32 -9.17 -26.54
CA LYS A 889 -45.59 -9.66 -27.13
C LYS A 889 -46.15 -8.75 -28.25
N LYS A 890 -45.64 -7.53 -28.42
CA LYS A 890 -45.96 -6.64 -29.54
C LYS A 890 -44.99 -6.85 -30.72
N LYS A 891 -43.69 -7.01 -30.47
CA LYS A 891 -42.65 -7.29 -31.49
C LYS A 891 -42.89 -8.63 -32.17
N ALA A 892 -43.12 -9.69 -31.40
CA ALA A 892 -43.51 -11.02 -31.91
C ALA A 892 -44.86 -11.04 -32.66
N LYS A 893 -45.65 -9.96 -32.58
CA LYS A 893 -46.89 -9.78 -33.36
C LYS A 893 -46.71 -8.94 -34.64
N ALA A 894 -45.55 -8.31 -34.81
CA ALA A 894 -45.14 -7.65 -36.05
C ALA A 894 -44.28 -8.60 -36.90
N GLU A 895 -43.28 -9.24 -36.28
CA GLU A 895 -42.43 -10.25 -36.92
C GLU A 895 -43.25 -11.47 -37.42
N GLY A 896 -44.35 -11.79 -36.73
CA GLY A 896 -45.32 -12.81 -37.16
C GLY A 896 -46.34 -12.34 -38.22
N ALA A 897 -46.19 -11.14 -38.78
CA ALA A 897 -47.04 -10.61 -39.86
C ALA A 897 -46.29 -10.44 -41.19
N GLU A 898 -44.96 -10.33 -41.19
CA GLU A 898 -44.14 -10.13 -42.39
C GLU A 898 -43.67 -11.46 -43.01
N GLY A 899 -43.57 -12.55 -42.23
CA GLY A 899 -43.16 -13.88 -42.73
C GLY A 899 -44.25 -14.68 -43.44
N GLY A 900 -45.20 -14.03 -44.12
CA GLY A 900 -46.49 -14.63 -44.52
C GLY A 900 -46.76 -14.81 -46.01
N GLU A 901 -45.93 -14.26 -46.93
CA GLU A 901 -46.34 -14.10 -48.34
C GLU A 901 -45.19 -14.19 -49.37
N GLU A 902 -44.31 -15.21 -49.30
CA GLU A 902 -43.41 -15.52 -50.41
C GLU A 902 -42.93 -17.00 -50.41
N ALA A 903 -43.76 -17.91 -50.94
CA ALA A 903 -43.41 -19.34 -51.08
C ALA A 903 -44.29 -20.10 -52.11
N LYS A 904 -44.38 -19.61 -53.35
CA LYS A 904 -44.90 -20.38 -54.49
C LYS A 904 -44.35 -19.86 -55.82
N ASP A 905 -44.29 -20.78 -56.78
CA ASP A 905 -43.95 -20.57 -58.20
C ASP A 905 -42.56 -19.99 -58.51
N THR A 906 -41.51 -20.82 -58.38
CA THR A 906 -40.81 -21.37 -59.57
C THR A 906 -39.95 -22.59 -59.22
#